data_AF-I0GQR7-F1
#
_entry.id   AF-I0GQR7-F1
#
_cell.length_a   1.000
_cell.length_b   1.000
_cell.length_c   1.000
_cell.angle_alpha   90.00
_cell.angle_beta   90.00
_cell.angle_gamma   90.00
#
_symmetry.space_group_name_H-M   'P 1'
#
loop_
_entity.id
_entity.type
_entity.pdbx_description
1 polymer ?
#
loop_
_entity_poly.entity_id
_entity_poly.type
_entity_poly.pdbx_seq_one_letter_code
_entity_poly.pdbx_strand_id
1 'polypeptide(L)'
;MSHRLFIAEKPSLARELAKGLGDGNNKDGYIEVGNDVVTWEYGHLLENYAPEDYDEKYKVWRSEDLPIVPTHWQMKIRRDGAKQVKVIKKLLAETDIVVNGGDPDREGQLLVDELLEYLGNTKPVQRILINALDEKSVKQALADLRDNKDFAGLKESARARSYADWLVGTNLSRAYTIAGRNAGFQDAIRIGRVKTPTMSLVVRREEEIRTHKPVNYYELQIEWQYKDSTILSVWQPDESAIDDNYDLENRLLKQEVAVDIRDKIASAGEAGVVTRREDKVKQELPLLPYSLSALQVAAGKKYGYEPQTVLKAMQELYEKKLTTYPRSDCAYLPENQLADVDEIMENLAGISGLEKYCREANTSLRSRAWNDSKISAHHAIVPTREKADLSQLSDIEQNLYKMVAKAYVAQFYEAYKYNAAKIHIECAGETFVAIGKQVIQQGWKVLYSQEKLEKDVQTGDEEVAEKTLPDISEGESTAFKDGHVLSKVTKPPQRFTPSTLLQAMKEIHKHARDKEAVSKLKSVSGIGTEATRAGIIDSLITSGLLKKEKKYLVPSEMAESMVKFLPDELTWPDMTAEWENSLEEIREGRLTVNEFINGKADTVAACVEASAILHLQPMSESVKCPSCGKVMMRRKGKKGFFWGCSGYPECKQTFPDKKGKPDLEAKAGKKLTGKSWVCPKCGKVLRQIDGANGKFWACEDRQGCGAKFADYKDAPIIMKCTACGEGYMRMVKGKKGTFWSCDRYPECKNIMEDAGGRPKT
;
A
#
# COMPACT_ATOMS: atom_id res chain seq x y z
N MET A 1 -8.37 -18.56 45.00
CA MET A 1 -8.77 -18.30 43.60
C MET A 1 -7.50 -17.96 42.85
N SER A 2 -7.30 -18.50 41.65
CA SER A 2 -6.12 -18.18 40.83
C SER A 2 -6.16 -16.73 40.35
N HIS A 3 -5.03 -16.03 40.41
CA HIS A 3 -4.89 -14.68 39.87
C HIS A 3 -4.74 -14.75 38.35
N ARG A 4 -5.63 -14.11 37.58
CA ARG A 4 -5.58 -14.14 36.11
C ARG A 4 -5.15 -12.82 35.51
N LEU A 5 -4.31 -12.85 34.48
CA LEU A 5 -3.92 -11.68 33.69
C LEU A 5 -4.50 -11.78 32.27
N PHE A 6 -5.44 -10.91 31.95
CA PHE A 6 -5.96 -10.74 30.60
C PHE A 6 -5.07 -9.74 29.85
N ILE A 7 -4.55 -10.13 28.68
CA ILE A 7 -3.78 -9.26 27.80
C ILE A 7 -4.59 -9.03 26.53
N ALA A 8 -5.17 -7.83 26.39
CA ALA A 8 -5.93 -7.44 25.21
C ALA A 8 -5.04 -6.82 24.14
N GLU A 9 -5.46 -6.82 22.87
CA GLU A 9 -4.71 -6.16 21.79
C GLU A 9 -4.66 -4.62 21.92
N LYS A 10 -5.68 -4.03 22.54
CA LYS A 10 -5.89 -2.58 22.57
C LYS A 10 -6.62 -2.10 23.84
N PRO A 11 -6.44 -0.84 24.26
CA PRO A 11 -7.04 -0.32 25.49
C PRO A 11 -8.57 -0.33 25.52
N SER A 12 -9.22 -0.25 24.35
CA SER A 12 -10.69 -0.29 24.26
C SER A 12 -11.23 -1.68 24.58
N LEU A 13 -10.63 -2.74 24.05
CA LEU A 13 -10.98 -4.12 24.34
C LEU A 13 -10.76 -4.46 25.82
N ALA A 14 -9.63 -4.03 26.39
CA ALA A 14 -9.36 -4.21 27.81
C ALA A 14 -10.41 -3.58 28.74
N ARG A 15 -10.94 -2.41 28.37
CA ARG A 15 -12.00 -1.75 29.16
C ARG A 15 -13.29 -2.54 29.17
N GLU A 16 -13.70 -3.10 28.02
CA GLU A 16 -14.93 -3.91 27.96
C GLU A 16 -14.75 -5.27 28.65
N LEU A 17 -13.57 -5.89 28.53
CA LEU A 17 -13.18 -7.06 29.31
C LEU A 17 -13.28 -6.81 30.82
N ALA A 18 -12.72 -5.70 31.30
CA ALA A 18 -12.75 -5.34 32.71
C ALA A 18 -14.19 -5.17 33.23
N LYS A 19 -15.06 -4.49 32.47
CA LYS A 19 -16.49 -4.38 32.81
C LYS A 19 -17.21 -5.72 32.86
N GLY A 20 -16.89 -6.63 31.93
CA GLY A 20 -17.46 -7.97 31.90
C GLY A 20 -17.06 -8.82 33.12
N LEU A 21 -15.85 -8.57 33.67
CA LEU A 21 -15.35 -9.20 34.88
C LEU A 21 -15.94 -8.59 36.17
N GLY A 22 -16.24 -7.29 36.17
CA GLY A 22 -16.88 -6.59 37.29
C GLY A 22 -16.39 -5.16 37.49
N ASP A 23 -16.41 -4.69 38.74
CA ASP A 23 -15.97 -3.34 39.10
C ASP A 23 -14.44 -3.23 39.08
N GLY A 24 -13.92 -2.45 38.13
CA GLY A 24 -12.49 -2.29 37.90
C GLY A 24 -11.88 -1.02 38.52
N ASN A 25 -10.66 -1.13 39.04
CA ASN A 25 -9.82 -0.01 39.48
C ASN A 25 -8.75 0.30 38.43
N ASN A 26 -8.82 1.49 37.82
CA ASN A 26 -7.89 1.90 36.77
C ASN A 26 -6.50 2.20 37.33
N LYS A 27 -5.46 1.67 36.68
CA LYS A 27 -4.04 1.94 36.95
C LYS A 27 -3.32 2.38 35.68
N ASP A 28 -2.05 2.76 35.80
CA ASP A 28 -1.22 3.12 34.65
C ASP A 28 -0.86 1.87 33.84
N GLY A 29 -1.62 1.62 32.76
CA GLY A 29 -1.40 0.54 31.81
C GLY A 29 -2.17 -0.76 32.08
N TYR A 30 -3.06 -0.80 33.09
CA TYR A 30 -3.89 -1.96 33.41
C TYR A 30 -5.10 -1.57 34.29
N ILE A 31 -6.01 -2.52 34.50
CA ILE A 31 -7.21 -2.40 35.33
C ILE A 31 -7.26 -3.61 36.27
N GLU A 32 -7.37 -3.37 37.57
CA GLU A 32 -7.54 -4.43 38.57
C GLU A 32 -9.05 -4.70 38.76
N VAL A 33 -9.48 -5.96 38.67
CA VAL A 33 -10.88 -6.38 38.83
C VAL A 33 -10.95 -7.56 39.78
N GLY A 34 -11.14 -7.29 41.07
CA GLY A 34 -11.10 -8.33 42.10
C GLY A 34 -9.75 -9.06 42.14
N ASN A 35 -9.74 -10.36 41.80
CA ASN A 35 -8.52 -11.18 41.69
C ASN A 35 -7.96 -11.25 40.26
N ASP A 36 -8.59 -10.57 39.30
CA ASP A 36 -8.15 -10.53 37.92
C ASP A 36 -7.50 -9.19 37.60
N VAL A 37 -6.59 -9.19 36.63
CA VAL A 37 -6.00 -7.97 36.09
C VAL A 37 -6.18 -7.97 34.57
N VAL A 38 -6.61 -6.85 34.02
CA VAL A 38 -6.73 -6.64 32.57
C VAL A 38 -5.71 -5.59 32.12
N THR A 39 -4.81 -5.97 31.22
CA THR A 39 -3.86 -5.08 30.55
C THR A 39 -4.04 -5.15 29.03
N TRP A 40 -3.24 -4.41 28.29
CA TRP A 40 -3.35 -4.33 26.84
C TRP A 40 -2.02 -4.04 26.15
N GLU A 41 -1.99 -4.31 24.85
CA GLU A 41 -1.03 -3.77 23.90
C GLU A 41 -1.61 -2.55 23.16
N TYR A 42 -0.92 -2.07 22.12
CA TYR A 42 -1.43 -1.03 21.22
C TYR A 42 -0.94 -1.33 19.80
N GLY A 43 -1.35 -2.50 19.31
CA GLY A 43 -0.64 -3.22 18.25
C GLY A 43 0.65 -3.84 18.78
N HIS A 44 1.43 -4.47 17.90
CA HIS A 44 2.68 -5.15 18.27
C HIS A 44 3.60 -4.26 19.11
N LEU A 45 3.95 -4.72 20.31
CA LEU A 45 4.97 -4.10 21.17
C LEU A 45 6.40 -4.51 20.80
N LEU A 46 6.53 -5.57 20.01
CA LEU A 46 7.79 -6.08 19.48
C LEU A 46 7.91 -5.76 17.98
N GLU A 47 9.14 -5.79 17.48
CA GLU A 47 9.45 -5.75 16.06
C GLU A 47 10.61 -6.70 15.74
N ASN A 48 10.58 -7.29 14.54
CA ASN A 48 11.70 -8.07 14.04
C ASN A 48 12.98 -7.21 14.02
N TYR A 49 14.12 -7.82 14.34
CA TYR A 49 15.42 -7.19 14.17
C TYR A 49 15.57 -6.68 12.74
N ALA A 50 16.07 -5.46 12.60
CA ALA A 50 16.60 -4.98 11.34
C ALA A 50 17.91 -5.73 11.04
N PRO A 51 18.37 -5.79 9.78
CA PRO A 51 19.62 -6.47 9.46
C PRO A 51 20.81 -6.01 10.31
N GLU A 52 20.96 -4.71 10.54
CA GLU A 52 22.03 -4.16 11.37
C GLU A 52 21.99 -4.58 12.85
N ASP A 53 20.84 -5.07 13.35
CA ASP A 53 20.76 -5.63 14.70
C ASP A 53 21.29 -7.07 14.75
N TYR A 54 21.27 -7.79 13.63
CA TYR A 54 21.89 -9.12 13.51
C TYR A 54 23.41 -9.03 13.34
N ASP A 55 23.87 -8.10 12.51
CA ASP A 55 25.31 -7.85 12.28
C ASP A 55 25.51 -6.40 11.82
N GLU A 56 26.41 -5.67 12.49
CA GLU A 56 26.70 -4.27 12.19
C GLU A 56 27.13 -4.06 10.72
N LYS A 57 27.72 -5.08 10.07
CA LYS A 57 28.11 -5.01 8.66
C LYS A 57 26.92 -4.70 7.74
N TYR A 58 25.72 -5.21 8.07
CA TYR A 58 24.51 -5.02 7.27
C TYR A 58 23.94 -3.60 7.31
N LYS A 59 24.53 -2.70 8.11
CA LYS A 59 24.22 -1.25 8.08
C LYS A 59 24.59 -0.61 6.74
N VAL A 60 25.61 -1.12 6.08
CA VAL A 60 26.00 -0.69 4.72
C VAL A 60 25.46 -1.71 3.74
N TRP A 61 24.64 -1.26 2.79
CA TRP A 61 24.02 -2.17 1.82
C TRP A 61 25.02 -2.56 0.73
N ARG A 62 25.35 -3.84 0.65
CA ARG A 62 26.24 -4.43 -0.35
C ARG A 62 25.55 -5.62 -1.00
N SER A 63 25.82 -5.86 -2.28
CA SER A 63 25.27 -7.00 -3.01
C SER A 63 25.83 -8.32 -2.48
N GLU A 64 27.09 -8.32 -2.05
CA GLU A 64 27.81 -9.49 -1.50
C GLU A 64 27.18 -10.05 -0.21
N ASP A 65 26.43 -9.21 0.51
CA ASP A 65 25.77 -9.58 1.77
C ASP A 65 24.35 -10.15 1.54
N LEU A 66 23.85 -10.18 0.30
CA LEU A 66 22.48 -10.58 -0.02
C LEU A 66 22.43 -11.98 -0.63
N PRO A 67 21.40 -12.78 -0.32
CA PRO A 67 20.32 -12.49 0.64
C PRO A 67 20.75 -12.67 2.10
N ILE A 68 20.23 -11.81 2.96
CA ILE A 68 20.31 -11.89 4.42
C ILE A 68 19.19 -12.82 4.88
N VAL A 69 19.56 -14.00 5.36
CA VAL A 69 18.64 -15.00 5.91
C VAL A 69 19.05 -15.29 7.36
N PRO A 70 18.28 -14.83 8.37
CA PRO A 70 18.59 -15.11 9.76
C PRO A 70 18.54 -16.62 10.05
N THR A 71 19.59 -17.16 10.69
CA THR A 71 19.56 -18.54 11.21
C THR A 71 18.66 -18.67 12.43
N HIS A 72 18.58 -17.61 13.23
CA HIS A 72 17.69 -17.47 14.37
C HIS A 72 17.01 -16.11 14.32
N TRP A 73 15.68 -16.14 14.21
CA TRP A 73 14.87 -14.94 14.22
C TRP A 73 14.88 -14.29 15.59
N GLN A 74 15.13 -12.98 15.62
CA GLN A 74 15.18 -12.20 16.85
C GLN A 74 14.25 -10.99 16.75
N MET A 75 13.72 -10.59 17.91
CA MET A 75 12.84 -9.45 18.06
C MET A 75 13.36 -8.51 19.14
N LYS A 76 13.06 -7.23 18.99
CA LYS A 76 13.34 -6.20 19.99
C LYS A 76 12.06 -5.49 20.39
N ILE A 77 12.06 -4.94 21.60
CA ILE A 77 10.98 -4.06 22.05
C ILE A 77 11.01 -2.78 21.23
N ARG A 78 9.86 -2.41 20.67
CA ARG A 78 9.71 -1.12 20.01
C ARG A 78 9.88 0.02 21.01
N ARG A 79 10.46 1.13 20.55
CA ARG A 79 10.78 2.27 21.42
C ARG A 79 9.56 2.83 22.16
N ASP A 80 8.41 2.89 21.49
CA ASP A 80 7.12 3.32 22.02
C ASP A 80 6.41 2.23 22.84
N GLY A 81 6.78 0.95 22.67
CA GLY A 81 6.27 -0.19 23.45
C GLY A 81 6.91 -0.37 24.84
N ALA A 82 8.10 0.21 25.07
CA ALA A 82 8.94 -0.12 26.22
C ALA A 82 8.30 0.12 27.59
N LYS A 83 7.42 1.13 27.74
CA LYS A 83 6.70 1.37 29.00
C LYS A 83 5.70 0.24 29.27
N GLN A 84 4.91 -0.12 28.29
CA GLN A 84 3.86 -1.13 28.44
C GLN A 84 4.42 -2.53 28.63
N VAL A 85 5.50 -2.90 27.92
CA VAL A 85 6.19 -4.18 28.15
C VAL A 85 6.68 -4.30 29.60
N LYS A 86 7.15 -3.21 30.23
CA LYS A 86 7.53 -3.23 31.65
C LYS A 86 6.35 -3.47 32.57
N VAL A 87 5.19 -2.86 32.28
CA VAL A 87 3.94 -3.07 33.02
C VAL A 87 3.53 -4.54 32.90
N ILE A 88 3.42 -5.07 31.68
CA ILE A 88 3.03 -6.46 31.42
C ILE A 88 4.02 -7.43 32.09
N LYS A 89 5.33 -7.20 32.00
CA LYS A 89 6.34 -8.03 32.65
C LYS A 89 6.16 -8.08 34.18
N LYS A 90 5.83 -6.94 34.81
CA LYS A 90 5.54 -6.90 36.24
C LYS A 90 4.30 -7.72 36.58
N LEU A 91 3.18 -7.45 35.90
CA LEU A 91 1.91 -8.15 36.13
C LEU A 91 2.03 -9.66 35.88
N LEU A 92 2.79 -10.03 34.86
CA LEU A 92 3.06 -11.42 34.53
C LEU A 92 3.76 -12.13 35.68
N ALA A 93 4.66 -11.48 36.43
CA ALA A 93 5.33 -12.08 37.57
C ALA A 93 4.40 -12.40 38.75
N GLU A 94 3.28 -11.68 38.89
CA GLU A 94 2.34 -11.73 40.02
C GLU A 94 1.07 -12.56 39.70
N THR A 95 1.05 -13.26 38.57
CA THR A 95 -0.14 -13.96 38.03
C THR A 95 0.01 -15.49 38.10
N ASP A 96 -1.10 -16.23 38.14
CA ASP A 96 -1.09 -17.70 38.03
C ASP A 96 -1.41 -18.17 36.60
N ILE A 97 -2.37 -17.53 35.93
CA ILE A 97 -2.86 -17.89 34.59
C ILE A 97 -2.93 -16.65 33.71
N VAL A 98 -2.46 -16.75 32.47
CA VAL A 98 -2.61 -15.68 31.46
C VAL A 98 -3.80 -15.98 30.56
N VAL A 99 -4.55 -14.96 30.16
CA VAL A 99 -5.60 -15.06 29.16
C VAL A 99 -5.23 -14.17 27.97
N ASN A 100 -4.97 -14.79 26.83
CA ASN A 100 -4.73 -14.14 25.54
C ASN A 100 -6.07 -13.58 25.01
N GLY A 101 -6.19 -12.26 25.01
CA GLY A 101 -7.32 -11.48 24.51
C GLY A 101 -7.00 -10.70 23.24
N GLY A 102 -6.08 -11.18 22.39
CA GLY A 102 -5.88 -10.62 21.05
C GLY A 102 -7.14 -10.75 20.18
N ASP A 103 -7.26 -9.95 19.12
CA ASP A 103 -8.40 -10.08 18.21
C ASP A 103 -8.44 -11.51 17.60
N PRO A 104 -9.63 -12.07 17.29
CA PRO A 104 -9.81 -13.47 16.88
C PRO A 104 -9.38 -13.73 15.42
N ASP A 105 -8.16 -13.33 15.07
CA ASP A 105 -7.53 -13.55 13.77
C ASP A 105 -6.04 -13.98 13.91
N ARG A 106 -5.34 -14.13 12.78
CA ARG A 106 -3.92 -14.52 12.73
C ARG A 106 -3.01 -13.55 13.49
N GLU A 107 -3.17 -12.25 13.24
CA GLU A 107 -2.28 -11.23 13.80
C GLU A 107 -2.55 -11.04 15.29
N GLY A 108 -3.82 -11.01 15.71
CA GLY A 108 -4.21 -10.91 17.11
C GLY A 108 -3.73 -12.11 17.94
N GLN A 109 -3.72 -13.31 17.36
CA GLN A 109 -3.12 -14.49 18.02
C GLN A 109 -1.61 -14.32 18.23
N LEU A 110 -0.87 -13.94 17.18
CA LEU A 110 0.58 -13.76 17.25
C LEU A 110 0.99 -12.67 18.22
N LEU A 111 0.29 -11.53 18.19
CA LEU A 111 0.62 -10.31 18.94
C LEU A 111 0.84 -10.58 20.44
N VAL A 112 -0.07 -11.34 21.08
CA VAL A 112 0.09 -11.68 22.50
C VAL A 112 1.07 -12.83 22.69
N ASP A 113 1.02 -13.86 21.83
CA ASP A 113 1.89 -15.03 21.95
C ASP A 113 3.38 -14.68 21.82
N GLU A 114 3.74 -13.82 20.87
CA GLU A 114 5.11 -13.39 20.64
C GLU A 114 5.67 -12.60 21.84
N LEU A 115 4.83 -11.81 22.50
CA LEU A 115 5.21 -11.07 23.71
C LEU A 115 5.42 -12.02 24.88
N LEU A 116 4.54 -13.00 25.06
CA LEU A 116 4.66 -14.01 26.11
C LEU A 116 5.92 -14.86 25.92
N GLU A 117 6.22 -15.28 24.69
CA GLU A 117 7.46 -16.00 24.35
C GLU A 117 8.70 -15.12 24.62
N TYR A 118 8.69 -13.86 24.18
CA TYR A 118 9.80 -12.93 24.41
C TYR A 118 10.07 -12.66 25.89
N LEU A 119 9.02 -12.60 26.71
CA LEU A 119 9.12 -12.44 28.16
C LEU A 119 9.44 -13.74 28.90
N GLY A 120 9.56 -14.87 28.19
CA GLY A 120 9.88 -16.18 28.76
C GLY A 120 8.76 -16.73 29.64
N ASN A 121 7.49 -16.49 29.29
CA ASN A 121 6.36 -16.98 30.06
C ASN A 121 6.33 -18.51 30.14
N THR A 122 6.20 -19.04 31.35
CA THR A 122 6.01 -20.47 31.63
C THR A 122 4.65 -20.78 32.25
N LYS A 123 3.84 -19.76 32.52
CA LYS A 123 2.51 -19.90 33.12
C LYS A 123 1.51 -20.45 32.10
N PRO A 124 0.48 -21.20 32.53
CA PRO A 124 -0.62 -21.61 31.66
C PRO A 124 -1.25 -20.42 30.95
N VAL A 125 -1.56 -20.58 29.67
CA VAL A 125 -2.20 -19.55 28.83
C VAL A 125 -3.52 -20.08 28.32
N GLN A 126 -4.59 -19.34 28.57
CA GLN A 126 -5.91 -19.56 27.98
C GLN A 126 -6.17 -18.54 26.87
N ARG A 127 -7.13 -18.82 25.99
CA ARG A 127 -7.57 -17.93 24.91
C ARG A 127 -9.02 -17.53 25.12
N ILE A 128 -9.32 -16.23 24.98
CA ILE A 128 -10.68 -15.70 24.97
C ILE A 128 -11.02 -15.11 23.60
N LEU A 129 -12.05 -15.62 22.92
CA LEU A 129 -12.46 -15.12 21.61
C LEU A 129 -13.58 -14.09 21.77
N ILE A 130 -13.31 -12.84 21.40
CA ILE A 130 -14.28 -11.73 21.52
C ILE A 130 -14.57 -11.17 20.13
N ASN A 131 -15.71 -11.55 19.57
CA ASN A 131 -16.16 -11.08 18.25
C ASN A 131 -17.05 -9.82 18.35
N ALA A 132 -17.62 -9.57 19.53
CA ALA A 132 -18.48 -8.43 19.82
C ALA A 132 -18.22 -7.91 21.25
N LEU A 133 -18.27 -6.58 21.40
CA LEU A 133 -17.91 -5.89 22.64
C LEU A 133 -19.09 -5.65 23.61
N ASP A 134 -20.28 -6.14 23.28
CA ASP A 134 -21.44 -6.02 24.17
C ASP A 134 -21.32 -6.92 25.41
N GLU A 135 -21.98 -6.53 26.49
CA GLU A 135 -21.86 -7.18 27.80
C GLU A 135 -22.19 -8.69 27.75
N LYS A 136 -23.19 -9.07 26.95
CA LYS A 136 -23.62 -10.47 26.82
C LYS A 136 -22.52 -11.29 26.13
N SER A 137 -21.99 -10.80 25.01
CA SER A 137 -20.91 -11.46 24.26
C SER A 137 -19.64 -11.61 25.10
N VAL A 138 -19.25 -10.55 25.84
CA VAL A 138 -18.08 -10.61 26.73
C VAL A 138 -18.29 -11.63 27.86
N LYS A 139 -19.47 -11.65 28.49
CA LYS A 139 -19.80 -12.65 29.53
C LYS A 139 -19.79 -14.08 29.00
N GLN A 140 -20.30 -14.30 27.79
CA GLN A 140 -20.25 -15.61 27.13
C GLN A 140 -18.81 -16.04 26.84
N ALA A 141 -17.98 -15.14 26.30
CA ALA A 141 -16.58 -15.41 26.03
C ALA A 141 -15.78 -15.71 27.31
N LEU A 142 -16.07 -15.00 28.41
CA LEU A 142 -15.47 -15.25 29.73
C LEU A 142 -15.83 -16.63 30.29
N ALA A 143 -16.97 -17.20 29.89
CA ALA A 143 -17.41 -18.55 30.28
C ALA A 143 -16.86 -19.66 29.35
N ASP A 144 -16.31 -19.31 28.18
CA ASP A 144 -15.77 -20.24 27.17
C ASP A 144 -14.26 -20.00 26.94
N LEU A 145 -13.48 -19.95 28.03
CA LEU A 145 -12.01 -19.87 27.93
C LEU A 145 -11.43 -21.20 27.42
N ARG A 146 -10.63 -21.14 26.36
CA ARG A 146 -10.02 -22.31 25.71
C ARG A 146 -8.53 -22.41 26.00
N ASP A 147 -7.91 -23.56 25.75
CA ASP A 147 -6.45 -23.66 25.83
C ASP A 147 -5.83 -22.88 24.66
N ASN A 148 -4.86 -22.02 24.94
CA ASN A 148 -4.21 -21.24 23.89
C ASN A 148 -3.43 -22.13 22.89
N LYS A 149 -3.07 -23.36 23.28
CA LYS A 149 -2.42 -24.34 22.40
C LYS A 149 -3.30 -24.76 21.22
N ASP A 150 -4.62 -24.68 21.35
CA ASP A 150 -5.55 -24.98 20.26
C ASP A 150 -5.38 -24.02 19.07
N PHE A 151 -4.73 -22.87 19.30
CA PHE A 151 -4.49 -21.81 18.33
C PHE A 151 -3.02 -21.75 17.88
N ALA A 152 -2.18 -22.74 18.23
CA ALA A 152 -0.77 -22.76 17.88
C ALA A 152 -0.53 -22.64 16.37
N GLY A 153 -1.33 -23.33 15.54
CA GLY A 153 -1.22 -23.21 14.09
C GLY A 153 -1.53 -21.80 13.57
N LEU A 154 -2.46 -21.09 14.20
CA LEU A 154 -2.81 -19.72 13.84
C LEU A 154 -1.64 -18.76 14.12
N LYS A 155 -0.99 -18.92 15.29
CA LYS A 155 0.23 -18.22 15.68
C LYS A 155 1.38 -18.49 14.71
N GLU A 156 1.64 -19.76 14.39
CA GLU A 156 2.73 -20.14 13.47
C GLU A 156 2.49 -19.61 12.04
N SER A 157 1.23 -19.60 11.57
CA SER A 157 0.85 -19.02 10.28
C SER A 157 1.15 -17.51 10.23
N ALA A 158 0.78 -16.75 11.26
CA ALA A 158 1.09 -15.33 11.34
C ALA A 158 2.60 -15.07 11.40
N ARG A 159 3.33 -15.87 12.19
CA ARG A 159 4.80 -15.78 12.31
C ARG A 159 5.48 -16.01 10.97
N ALA A 160 5.08 -17.07 10.25
CA ALA A 160 5.59 -17.39 8.93
C ALA A 160 5.37 -16.24 7.94
N ARG A 161 4.19 -15.60 7.96
CA ARG A 161 3.91 -14.41 7.13
C ARG A 161 4.87 -13.27 7.48
N SER A 162 5.00 -12.93 8.77
CA SER A 162 5.89 -11.86 9.25
C SER A 162 7.34 -12.06 8.80
N TYR A 163 7.85 -13.29 8.93
CA TYR A 163 9.21 -13.65 8.51
C TYR A 163 9.38 -13.61 6.99
N ALA A 164 8.42 -14.12 6.22
CA ALA A 164 8.49 -14.09 4.76
C ALA A 164 8.39 -12.67 4.19
N ASP A 165 7.49 -11.84 4.72
CA ASP A 165 7.38 -10.43 4.33
C ASP A 165 8.67 -9.65 4.70
N TRP A 166 9.34 -9.98 5.83
CA TRP A 166 10.67 -9.45 6.16
C TRP A 166 11.74 -9.91 5.16
N LEU A 167 11.81 -11.22 4.84
CA LEU A 167 12.81 -11.75 3.89
C LEU A 167 12.68 -11.10 2.52
N VAL A 168 11.48 -11.08 1.96
CA VAL A 168 11.21 -10.48 0.64
C VAL A 168 11.44 -8.98 0.68
N GLY A 169 10.83 -8.30 1.66
CA GLY A 169 10.86 -6.84 1.75
C GLY A 169 12.28 -6.31 1.95
N THR A 170 13.03 -6.90 2.88
CA THR A 170 14.39 -6.45 3.22
C THR A 170 15.38 -6.78 2.11
N ASN A 171 15.42 -8.02 1.63
CA ASN A 171 16.43 -8.43 0.66
C ASN A 171 16.20 -7.80 -0.70
N LEU A 172 14.97 -7.88 -1.23
CA LEU A 172 14.70 -7.40 -2.58
C LEU A 172 14.76 -5.87 -2.64
N SER A 173 14.26 -5.17 -1.61
CA SER A 173 14.42 -3.71 -1.56
C SER A 173 15.91 -3.30 -1.58
N ARG A 174 16.78 -4.01 -0.84
CA ARG A 174 18.23 -3.74 -0.85
C ARG A 174 18.84 -4.06 -2.21
N ALA A 175 18.58 -5.25 -2.75
CA ALA A 175 19.14 -5.73 -4.00
C ALA A 175 18.81 -4.80 -5.18
N TYR A 176 17.52 -4.52 -5.38
CA TYR A 176 17.07 -3.65 -6.46
C TYR A 176 17.42 -2.18 -6.22
N THR A 177 17.49 -1.71 -4.96
CA THR A 177 18.05 -0.37 -4.69
C THR A 177 19.51 -0.28 -5.13
N ILE A 178 20.34 -1.30 -4.86
CA ILE A 178 21.74 -1.32 -5.31
C ILE A 178 21.81 -1.33 -6.84
N ALA A 179 21.03 -2.19 -7.50
CA ALA A 179 20.95 -2.24 -8.97
C ALA A 179 20.50 -0.89 -9.57
N GLY A 180 19.45 -0.29 -9.02
CA GLY A 180 18.94 1.01 -9.47
C GLY A 180 19.95 2.14 -9.27
N ARG A 181 20.68 2.16 -8.16
CA ARG A 181 21.73 3.15 -7.91
C ARG A 181 22.85 3.11 -8.96
N ASN A 182 23.18 1.93 -9.46
CA ASN A 182 24.15 1.77 -10.55
C ASN A 182 23.65 2.41 -11.87
N ALA A 183 22.33 2.50 -12.05
CA ALA A 183 21.68 3.16 -13.20
C ALA A 183 21.35 4.64 -12.97
N GLY A 184 21.68 5.20 -11.80
CA GLY A 184 21.49 6.61 -11.47
C GLY A 184 20.27 6.95 -10.62
N PHE A 185 19.45 5.96 -10.25
CA PHE A 185 18.34 6.18 -9.33
C PHE A 185 18.86 6.56 -7.93
N GLN A 186 18.33 7.64 -7.36
CA GLN A 186 18.80 8.14 -6.05
C GLN A 186 18.00 7.53 -4.88
N ASP A 187 16.71 7.29 -5.10
CA ASP A 187 15.79 6.84 -4.05
C ASP A 187 15.85 5.33 -3.82
N ALA A 188 15.45 4.93 -2.61
CA ALA A 188 15.37 3.52 -2.25
C ALA A 188 14.16 2.88 -2.95
N ILE A 189 14.40 1.78 -3.64
CA ILE A 189 13.35 0.92 -4.21
C ILE A 189 12.76 0.09 -3.08
N ARG A 190 11.47 0.27 -2.82
CA ARG A 190 10.75 -0.49 -1.79
C ARG A 190 9.90 -1.57 -2.48
N ILE A 191 10.34 -2.81 -2.36
CA ILE A 191 9.67 -3.99 -2.89
C ILE A 191 8.94 -4.67 -1.75
N GLY A 192 7.73 -5.14 -2.02
CA GLY A 192 6.98 -5.97 -1.08
C GLY A 192 5.80 -6.64 -1.76
N ARG A 193 5.39 -7.79 -1.23
CA ARG A 193 4.35 -8.66 -1.77
C ARG A 193 3.03 -7.96 -2.08
N VAL A 194 2.66 -6.91 -1.34
CA VAL A 194 1.44 -6.15 -1.59
C VAL A 194 1.71 -4.86 -2.35
N LYS A 195 2.75 -4.12 -1.95
CA LYS A 195 3.07 -2.80 -2.54
C LYS A 195 3.43 -2.90 -4.03
N THR A 196 4.23 -3.89 -4.41
CA THR A 196 4.72 -4.06 -5.78
C THR A 196 3.60 -4.43 -6.76
N PRO A 197 2.75 -5.44 -6.52
CA PRO A 197 1.66 -5.72 -7.46
C PRO A 197 0.62 -4.59 -7.50
N THR A 198 0.33 -3.91 -6.38
CA THR A 198 -0.55 -2.72 -6.40
C THR A 198 -0.01 -1.62 -7.31
N MET A 199 1.29 -1.32 -7.24
CA MET A 199 1.94 -0.37 -8.16
C MET A 199 1.84 -0.86 -9.61
N SER A 200 2.06 -2.16 -9.82
CA SER A 200 2.07 -2.78 -11.14
C SER A 200 0.72 -2.71 -11.84
N LEU A 201 -0.40 -2.76 -11.09
CA LEU A 201 -1.74 -2.52 -11.65
C LEU A 201 -1.84 -1.15 -12.32
N VAL A 202 -1.29 -0.10 -11.70
CA VAL A 202 -1.33 1.26 -12.24
C VAL A 202 -0.45 1.38 -13.48
N VAL A 203 0.72 0.75 -13.48
CA VAL A 203 1.63 0.72 -14.64
C VAL A 203 0.98 -0.01 -15.82
N ARG A 204 0.44 -1.21 -15.61
CA ARG A 204 -0.25 -1.98 -16.67
C ARG A 204 -1.47 -1.23 -17.20
N ARG A 205 -2.26 -0.60 -16.33
CA ARG A 205 -3.38 0.26 -16.76
C ARG A 205 -2.90 1.42 -17.64
N GLU A 206 -1.78 2.05 -17.31
CA GLU A 206 -1.22 3.12 -18.13
C GLU A 206 -0.71 2.61 -19.48
N GLU A 207 -0.14 1.42 -19.53
CA GLU A 207 0.25 0.74 -20.78
C GLU A 207 -0.97 0.39 -21.65
N GLU A 208 -2.03 -0.17 -21.06
CA GLU A 208 -3.32 -0.41 -21.73
C GLU A 208 -3.85 0.89 -22.37
N ILE A 209 -3.82 2.01 -21.64
CA ILE A 209 -4.28 3.31 -22.13
C ILE A 209 -3.41 3.82 -23.29
N ARG A 210 -2.08 3.72 -23.17
CA ARG A 210 -1.13 4.22 -24.18
C ARG A 210 -1.15 3.40 -25.47
N THR A 211 -1.41 2.10 -25.36
CA THR A 211 -1.43 1.16 -26.49
C THR A 211 -2.82 0.94 -27.09
N HIS A 212 -3.87 1.42 -26.42
CA HIS A 212 -5.25 1.37 -26.92
C HIS A 212 -5.36 2.05 -28.29
N LYS A 213 -5.82 1.29 -29.28
CA LYS A 213 -6.17 1.80 -30.60
C LYS A 213 -7.69 1.94 -30.67
N PRO A 214 -8.25 3.15 -30.77
CA PRO A 214 -9.68 3.32 -30.89
C PRO A 214 -10.22 2.61 -32.13
N VAL A 215 -11.20 1.73 -31.91
CA VAL A 215 -11.94 1.05 -32.97
C VAL A 215 -13.34 1.65 -33.04
N ASN A 216 -13.77 2.02 -34.25
CA ASN A 216 -15.15 2.42 -34.49
C ASN A 216 -16.02 1.17 -34.49
N TYR A 217 -17.19 1.28 -33.89
CA TYR A 217 -18.23 0.27 -33.97
C TYR A 217 -19.59 0.92 -34.13
N TYR A 218 -20.52 0.18 -34.70
CA TYR A 218 -21.80 0.70 -35.15
C TYR A 218 -22.94 -0.03 -34.46
N GLU A 219 -23.96 0.73 -34.06
CA GLU A 219 -25.18 0.20 -33.47
C GLU A 219 -26.35 0.71 -34.28
N LEU A 220 -27.16 -0.21 -34.82
CA LEU A 220 -28.41 0.15 -35.49
C LEU A 220 -29.53 0.23 -34.44
N GLN A 221 -30.12 1.41 -34.33
CA GLN A 221 -31.32 1.64 -33.55
C GLN A 221 -32.52 1.91 -34.47
N ILE A 222 -33.67 1.33 -34.15
CA ILE A 222 -34.94 1.57 -34.86
C ILE A 222 -35.97 2.12 -33.89
N GLU A 223 -36.63 3.20 -34.31
CA GLU A 223 -37.84 3.73 -33.70
C GLU A 223 -39.07 3.08 -34.34
N TRP A 224 -39.87 2.40 -33.53
CA TRP A 224 -41.14 1.83 -33.93
C TRP A 224 -42.29 2.67 -33.39
N GLN A 225 -43.22 3.07 -34.25
CA GLN A 225 -44.48 3.69 -33.84
C GLN A 225 -45.49 2.61 -33.44
N TYR A 226 -46.03 2.72 -32.23
CA TYR A 226 -47.13 1.89 -31.75
C TYR A 226 -48.14 2.76 -31.00
N LYS A 227 -49.35 2.90 -31.55
CA LYS A 227 -50.38 3.83 -31.06
C LYS A 227 -49.78 5.24 -30.90
N ASP A 228 -49.87 5.84 -29.71
CA ASP A 228 -49.29 7.16 -29.39
C ASP A 228 -47.87 7.08 -28.80
N SER A 229 -47.24 5.90 -28.82
CA SER A 229 -45.92 5.64 -28.23
C SER A 229 -44.88 5.33 -29.29
N THR A 230 -43.62 5.66 -28.99
CA THR A 230 -42.46 5.25 -29.79
C THR A 230 -41.61 4.27 -28.99
N ILE A 231 -41.28 3.12 -29.60
CA ILE A 231 -40.44 2.08 -29.03
C ILE A 231 -39.07 2.18 -29.70
N LEU A 232 -38.03 2.52 -28.91
CA LEU A 232 -36.65 2.48 -29.39
C LEU A 232 -36.08 1.07 -29.14
N SER A 233 -35.53 0.47 -30.19
CA SER A 233 -34.95 -0.88 -30.15
C SER A 233 -33.56 -0.90 -30.79
N VAL A 234 -32.76 -1.89 -30.43
CA VAL A 234 -31.42 -2.10 -30.99
C VAL A 234 -31.43 -3.39 -31.81
N TRP A 235 -30.88 -3.35 -33.02
CA TRP A 235 -30.71 -4.53 -33.87
C TRP A 235 -29.86 -5.58 -33.15
N GLN A 236 -30.28 -6.83 -33.24
CA GLN A 236 -29.53 -7.98 -32.75
C GLN A 236 -29.32 -8.92 -33.94
N PRO A 237 -28.09 -9.03 -34.46
CA PRO A 237 -27.80 -9.97 -35.52
C PRO A 237 -28.02 -11.40 -35.02
N ASP A 238 -28.36 -12.31 -35.94
CA ASP A 238 -28.33 -13.74 -35.67
C ASP A 238 -26.90 -14.15 -35.25
N GLU A 239 -26.76 -15.03 -34.24
CA GLU A 239 -25.44 -15.50 -33.80
C GLU A 239 -24.65 -16.17 -34.93
N SER A 240 -25.34 -16.82 -35.87
CA SER A 240 -24.74 -17.42 -37.07
C SER A 240 -24.26 -16.38 -38.11
N ALA A 241 -24.71 -15.13 -38.00
CA ALA A 241 -24.29 -14.01 -38.84
C ALA A 241 -23.12 -13.21 -38.25
N ILE A 242 -22.63 -13.58 -37.05
CA ILE A 242 -21.43 -12.99 -36.46
C ILE A 242 -20.20 -13.55 -37.19
N ASP A 243 -19.59 -12.70 -38.00
CA ASP A 243 -18.41 -13.01 -38.81
C ASP A 243 -17.28 -11.99 -38.55
N ASP A 244 -16.34 -11.86 -39.49
CA ASP A 244 -15.22 -10.92 -39.44
C ASP A 244 -15.65 -9.42 -39.42
N ASN A 245 -16.95 -9.13 -39.54
CA ASN A 245 -17.49 -7.78 -39.35
C ASN A 245 -17.69 -7.44 -37.87
N TYR A 246 -17.45 -8.34 -36.93
CA TYR A 246 -17.61 -8.10 -35.49
C TYR A 246 -16.30 -8.26 -34.73
N ASP A 247 -16.17 -7.60 -33.58
CA ASP A 247 -15.07 -7.85 -32.66
C ASP A 247 -15.40 -8.91 -31.59
N LEU A 248 -14.43 -9.19 -30.72
CA LEU A 248 -14.56 -10.18 -29.63
C LEU A 248 -15.62 -9.83 -28.57
N GLU A 249 -16.13 -8.59 -28.57
CA GLU A 249 -17.24 -8.15 -27.73
C GLU A 249 -18.56 -8.09 -28.52
N ASN A 250 -18.61 -8.70 -29.70
CA ASN A 250 -19.74 -8.74 -30.63
C ASN A 250 -20.20 -7.34 -31.07
N ARG A 251 -19.28 -6.38 -31.21
CA ARG A 251 -19.58 -5.04 -31.73
C ARG A 251 -19.36 -5.01 -33.24
N LEU A 252 -20.35 -4.52 -34.00
CA LEU A 252 -20.27 -4.41 -35.46
C LEU A 252 -19.22 -3.36 -35.87
N LEU A 253 -18.27 -3.75 -36.70
CA LEU A 253 -17.12 -2.94 -37.17
C LEU A 253 -17.33 -2.28 -38.53
N LYS A 254 -18.31 -2.75 -39.33
CA LYS A 254 -18.62 -2.18 -40.66
C LYS A 254 -19.95 -1.44 -40.65
N GLN A 255 -19.90 -0.15 -41.01
CA GLN A 255 -21.09 0.70 -41.02
C GLN A 255 -22.11 0.27 -42.06
N GLU A 256 -21.62 -0.21 -43.20
CA GLU A 256 -22.40 -0.57 -44.38
C GLU A 256 -23.44 -1.64 -44.04
N VAL A 257 -23.08 -2.62 -43.20
CA VAL A 257 -24.01 -3.66 -42.74
C VAL A 257 -25.20 -3.04 -42.00
N ALA A 258 -24.97 -2.14 -41.06
CA ALA A 258 -26.06 -1.47 -40.33
C ALA A 258 -26.90 -0.55 -41.23
N VAL A 259 -26.28 0.08 -42.24
CA VAL A 259 -26.98 0.91 -43.22
C VAL A 259 -27.85 0.07 -44.14
N ASP A 260 -27.33 -1.05 -44.66
CA ASP A 260 -28.06 -1.96 -45.54
C ASP A 260 -29.28 -2.56 -44.82
N ILE A 261 -29.12 -2.95 -43.56
CA ILE A 261 -30.24 -3.42 -42.74
C ILE A 261 -31.25 -2.31 -42.48
N ARG A 262 -30.83 -1.10 -42.12
CA ARG A 262 -31.75 0.04 -41.94
C ARG A 262 -32.57 0.30 -43.21
N ASP A 263 -31.92 0.33 -44.36
CA ASP A 263 -32.56 0.66 -45.64
C ASP A 263 -33.47 -0.48 -46.12
N LYS A 264 -33.10 -1.74 -45.83
CA LYS A 264 -33.97 -2.92 -45.97
C LYS A 264 -35.25 -2.77 -45.16
N ILE A 265 -35.15 -2.42 -43.87
CA ILE A 265 -36.34 -2.23 -43.00
C ILE A 265 -37.21 -1.07 -43.51
N ALA A 266 -36.60 0.07 -43.84
CA ALA A 266 -37.32 1.25 -44.30
C ALA A 266 -38.06 1.01 -45.63
N SER A 267 -37.49 0.17 -46.52
CA SER A 267 -38.04 -0.11 -47.85
C SER A 267 -38.96 -1.33 -47.92
N ALA A 268 -38.95 -2.19 -46.90
CA ALA A 268 -39.74 -3.43 -46.90
C ALA A 268 -41.26 -3.16 -46.96
N GLY A 269 -41.73 -2.04 -46.40
CA GLY A 269 -43.16 -1.76 -46.24
C GLY A 269 -43.87 -2.74 -45.29
N GLU A 270 -43.11 -3.60 -44.61
CA GLU A 270 -43.57 -4.55 -43.62
C GLU A 270 -43.73 -3.85 -42.26
N ALA A 271 -44.75 -4.26 -41.50
CA ALA A 271 -44.86 -3.86 -40.10
C ALA A 271 -43.87 -4.67 -39.26
N GLY A 272 -43.25 -4.04 -38.26
CA GLY A 272 -42.53 -4.79 -37.24
C GLY A 272 -43.52 -5.59 -36.41
N VAL A 273 -43.28 -6.88 -36.20
CA VAL A 273 -44.16 -7.75 -35.41
C VAL A 273 -43.47 -8.10 -34.11
N VAL A 274 -44.16 -7.92 -32.99
CA VAL A 274 -43.66 -8.40 -31.70
C VAL A 274 -43.70 -9.91 -31.69
N THR A 275 -42.55 -10.57 -31.77
CA THR A 275 -42.48 -12.03 -31.75
C THR A 275 -42.33 -12.59 -30.35
N ARG A 276 -41.81 -11.78 -29.42
CA ARG A 276 -41.66 -12.19 -28.03
C ARG A 276 -41.71 -11.00 -27.08
N ARG A 277 -42.41 -11.16 -25.95
CA ARG A 277 -42.33 -10.24 -24.82
C ARG A 277 -42.00 -11.00 -23.53
N GLU A 278 -40.92 -10.58 -22.89
CA GLU A 278 -40.50 -11.10 -21.59
C GLU A 278 -40.66 -10.03 -20.53
N ASP A 279 -41.56 -10.27 -19.57
CA ASP A 279 -41.69 -9.47 -18.36
C ASP A 279 -41.18 -10.26 -17.16
N LYS A 280 -40.19 -9.70 -16.45
CA LYS A 280 -39.64 -10.32 -15.25
C LYS A 280 -39.58 -9.31 -14.12
N VAL A 281 -40.34 -9.59 -13.06
CA VAL A 281 -40.18 -8.87 -11.79
C VAL A 281 -38.81 -9.19 -11.21
N LYS A 282 -37.94 -8.17 -11.13
CA LYS A 282 -36.64 -8.23 -10.49
C LYS A 282 -36.68 -7.48 -9.17
N GLN A 283 -35.87 -7.93 -8.23
CA GLN A 283 -35.70 -7.25 -6.95
C GLN A 283 -34.23 -7.02 -6.64
N GLU A 284 -33.94 -5.88 -6.03
CA GLU A 284 -32.64 -5.54 -5.46
C GLU A 284 -32.82 -5.37 -3.95
N LEU A 285 -32.24 -6.28 -3.18
CA LEU A 285 -32.23 -6.22 -1.71
C LEU A 285 -31.44 -5.00 -1.23
N PRO A 286 -31.71 -4.49 0.00
CA PRO A 286 -30.89 -3.45 0.61
C PRO A 286 -29.40 -3.77 0.53
N LEU A 287 -28.60 -2.74 0.24
CA LEU A 287 -27.14 -2.83 0.34
C LEU A 287 -26.77 -3.24 1.76
N LEU A 288 -25.77 -4.09 1.90
CA LEU A 288 -25.25 -4.42 3.22
C LEU A 288 -24.64 -3.16 3.89
N PRO A 289 -24.61 -3.11 5.22
CA PRO A 289 -23.78 -2.15 5.96
C PRO A 289 -22.31 -2.20 5.52
N TYR A 290 -21.55 -1.16 5.86
CA TYR A 290 -20.21 -1.01 5.32
C TYR A 290 -19.15 -1.82 6.09
N SER A 291 -18.35 -2.59 5.35
CA SER A 291 -16.92 -2.80 5.66
C SER A 291 -16.13 -1.52 5.36
N LEU A 292 -14.92 -1.36 5.92
CA LEU A 292 -14.08 -0.17 5.69
C LEU A 292 -13.81 0.10 4.19
N SER A 293 -13.42 -0.90 3.42
CA SER A 293 -13.09 -0.80 2.00
C SER A 293 -14.32 -0.40 1.19
N ALA A 294 -15.48 -0.97 1.52
CA ALA A 294 -16.74 -0.59 0.88
C ALA A 294 -17.08 0.88 1.14
N LEU A 295 -16.87 1.36 2.37
CA LEU A 295 -17.04 2.77 2.73
C LEU A 295 -16.01 3.66 2.00
N GLN A 296 -14.74 3.27 1.96
CA GLN A 296 -13.68 4.01 1.26
C GLN A 296 -13.98 4.15 -0.23
N VAL A 297 -14.41 3.06 -0.89
CA VAL A 297 -14.79 3.08 -2.31
C VAL A 297 -16.01 3.96 -2.53
N ALA A 298 -17.05 3.83 -1.70
CA ALA A 298 -18.28 4.62 -1.82
C ALA A 298 -18.02 6.11 -1.57
N ALA A 299 -17.26 6.47 -0.53
CA ALA A 299 -16.89 7.84 -0.20
C ALA A 299 -15.99 8.45 -1.28
N GLY A 300 -15.08 7.66 -1.86
CA GLY A 300 -14.29 8.06 -3.02
C GLY A 300 -15.14 8.38 -4.25
N LYS A 301 -16.13 7.53 -4.55
CA LYS A 301 -17.07 7.76 -5.67
C LYS A 301 -17.97 8.97 -5.45
N LYS A 302 -18.38 9.22 -4.20
CA LYS A 302 -19.34 10.28 -3.86
C LYS A 302 -18.67 11.64 -3.63
N TYR A 303 -17.61 11.67 -2.85
CA TYR A 303 -16.96 12.90 -2.37
C TYR A 303 -15.53 13.09 -2.88
N GLY A 304 -14.97 12.10 -3.59
CA GLY A 304 -13.56 12.14 -4.00
C GLY A 304 -12.58 11.95 -2.84
N TYR A 305 -13.05 11.46 -1.68
CA TYR A 305 -12.20 11.24 -0.53
C TYR A 305 -11.18 10.13 -0.76
N GLU A 306 -9.98 10.37 -0.24
CA GLU A 306 -8.89 9.41 -0.28
C GLU A 306 -9.10 8.31 0.77
N PRO A 307 -8.74 7.04 0.50
CA PRO A 307 -8.92 5.96 1.47
C PRO A 307 -8.32 6.23 2.86
N GLN A 308 -7.13 6.84 2.91
CA GLN A 308 -6.46 7.15 4.17
C GLN A 308 -7.18 8.25 4.97
N THR A 309 -7.76 9.23 4.26
CA THR A 309 -8.59 10.28 4.86
C THR A 309 -9.86 9.68 5.48
N VAL A 310 -10.51 8.76 4.77
CA VAL A 310 -11.69 8.04 5.29
C VAL A 310 -11.33 7.22 6.52
N LEU A 311 -10.23 6.47 6.49
CA LEU A 311 -9.78 5.68 7.64
C LEU A 311 -9.52 6.56 8.86
N LYS A 312 -8.86 7.71 8.68
CA LYS A 312 -8.59 8.65 9.78
C LYS A 312 -9.88 9.20 10.39
N ALA A 313 -10.81 9.68 9.56
CA ALA A 313 -12.09 10.23 10.04
C ALA A 313 -12.94 9.15 10.74
N MET A 314 -12.96 7.92 10.22
CA MET A 314 -13.67 6.81 10.88
C MET A 314 -13.01 6.39 12.20
N GLN A 315 -11.68 6.49 12.31
CA GLN A 315 -10.97 6.31 13.57
C GLN A 315 -11.38 7.38 14.60
N GLU A 316 -11.49 8.64 14.19
CA GLU A 316 -11.95 9.74 15.05
C GLU A 316 -13.43 9.54 15.50
N LEU A 317 -14.32 9.09 14.60
CA LEU A 317 -15.71 8.75 14.94
C LEU A 317 -15.81 7.60 15.93
N TYR A 318 -14.99 6.56 15.76
CA TYR A 318 -14.93 5.42 16.68
C TYR A 318 -14.40 5.82 18.07
N GLU A 319 -13.39 6.69 18.14
CA GLU A 319 -12.85 7.19 19.40
C GLU A 319 -13.85 8.08 20.15
N LYS A 320 -14.69 8.83 19.41
CA LYS A 320 -15.87 9.53 19.94
C LYS A 320 -17.03 8.58 20.28
N LYS A 321 -16.88 7.27 20.08
CA LYS A 321 -17.89 6.22 20.27
C LYS A 321 -19.14 6.33 19.39
N LEU A 322 -19.09 7.11 18.31
CA LEU A 322 -20.27 7.34 17.44
C LEU A 322 -20.50 6.19 16.45
N THR A 323 -19.44 5.48 16.07
CA THR A 323 -19.52 4.32 15.19
C THR A 323 -18.79 3.13 15.80
N THR A 324 -19.12 1.93 15.32
CA THR A 324 -18.40 0.70 15.69
C THR A 324 -17.01 0.61 15.01
N TYR A 325 -16.28 -0.47 15.29
CA TYR A 325 -14.86 -0.58 14.96
C TYR A 325 -14.58 -0.33 13.46
N PRO A 326 -13.73 0.67 13.12
CA PRO A 326 -13.68 1.22 11.76
C PRO A 326 -12.77 0.45 10.81
N ARG A 327 -12.08 -0.61 11.28
CA ARG A 327 -11.17 -1.44 10.47
C ARG A 327 -11.75 -2.81 10.16
N SER A 328 -13.07 -2.94 10.26
CA SER A 328 -13.79 -4.18 9.96
C SER A 328 -13.84 -4.46 8.46
N ASP A 329 -13.57 -5.72 8.10
CA ASP A 329 -13.75 -6.27 6.75
C ASP A 329 -15.16 -6.84 6.52
N CYS A 330 -15.98 -6.91 7.57
CA CYS A 330 -17.30 -7.50 7.57
C CYS A 330 -18.37 -6.48 7.15
N ALA A 331 -19.42 -7.00 6.50
CA ALA A 331 -20.60 -6.24 6.08
C ALA A 331 -21.90 -6.75 6.73
N TYR A 332 -21.79 -7.65 7.73
CA TYR A 332 -22.92 -8.24 8.45
C TYR A 332 -22.97 -7.76 9.90
N LEU A 333 -24.11 -7.95 10.54
CA LEU A 333 -24.43 -7.50 11.90
C LEU A 333 -24.82 -8.68 12.80
N PRO A 334 -24.45 -8.62 14.10
CA PRO A 334 -24.91 -9.57 15.11
C PRO A 334 -26.42 -9.51 15.32
N GLU A 335 -27.08 -10.65 15.46
CA GLU A 335 -28.53 -10.69 15.75
C GLU A 335 -28.87 -10.12 17.13
N ASN A 336 -27.96 -10.20 18.10
CA ASN A 336 -28.18 -9.62 19.43
C ASN A 336 -28.27 -8.08 19.44
N GLN A 337 -27.68 -7.39 18.44
CA GLN A 337 -27.75 -5.93 18.30
C GLN A 337 -29.15 -5.45 17.85
N LEU A 338 -30.07 -6.35 17.53
CA LEU A 338 -31.47 -6.00 17.27
C LEU A 338 -32.14 -5.30 18.47
N ALA A 339 -31.66 -5.54 19.69
CA ALA A 339 -32.14 -4.87 20.90
C ALA A 339 -31.79 -3.36 20.94
N ASP A 340 -30.75 -2.93 20.22
CA ASP A 340 -30.31 -1.53 20.19
C ASP A 340 -30.99 -0.72 19.07
N VAL A 341 -31.78 -1.37 18.20
CA VAL A 341 -32.32 -0.76 16.96
C VAL A 341 -33.17 0.47 17.26
N ASP A 342 -34.11 0.38 18.19
CA ASP A 342 -35.06 1.46 18.43
C ASP A 342 -34.36 2.72 18.96
N GLU A 343 -33.41 2.56 19.89
CA GLU A 343 -32.59 3.67 20.43
C GLU A 343 -31.69 4.29 19.36
N ILE A 344 -31.04 3.48 18.53
CA ILE A 344 -30.22 3.98 17.42
C ILE A 344 -31.09 4.74 16.41
N MET A 345 -32.24 4.20 16.03
CA MET A 345 -33.16 4.83 15.08
C MET A 345 -33.74 6.15 15.61
N GLU A 346 -34.04 6.24 16.90
CA GLU A 346 -34.46 7.49 17.55
C GLU A 346 -33.35 8.55 17.50
N ASN A 347 -32.12 8.18 17.85
CA ASN A 347 -30.97 9.07 17.78
C ASN A 347 -30.72 9.58 16.35
N LEU A 348 -30.80 8.69 15.35
CA LEU A 348 -30.64 9.03 13.94
C LEU A 348 -31.78 9.91 13.42
N ALA A 349 -33.00 9.74 13.91
CA ALA A 349 -34.15 10.58 13.54
C ALA A 349 -33.98 12.04 13.99
N GLY A 350 -33.10 12.32 14.96
CA GLY A 350 -32.73 13.68 15.38
C GLY A 350 -31.68 14.36 14.50
N ILE A 351 -31.18 13.70 13.46
CA ILE A 351 -30.09 14.20 12.62
C ILE A 351 -30.61 14.75 11.29
N SER A 352 -30.18 15.98 10.97
CA SER A 352 -30.60 16.64 9.74
C SER A 352 -30.22 15.89 8.45
N GLY A 353 -31.23 15.58 7.66
CA GLY A 353 -31.17 14.80 6.43
C GLY A 353 -31.46 13.30 6.60
N LEU A 354 -31.74 12.84 7.82
CA LEU A 354 -32.09 11.45 8.14
C LEU A 354 -33.51 11.29 8.72
N GLU A 355 -34.15 12.38 9.15
CA GLU A 355 -35.38 12.37 9.94
C GLU A 355 -36.52 11.67 9.21
N LYS A 356 -36.70 12.02 7.92
CA LYS A 356 -37.72 11.40 7.06
C LYS A 356 -37.47 9.90 6.92
N TYR A 357 -36.23 9.52 6.62
CA TYR A 357 -35.89 8.13 6.34
C TYR A 357 -36.02 7.25 7.59
N CYS A 358 -35.69 7.77 8.77
CA CYS A 358 -35.86 7.02 10.02
C CYS A 358 -37.35 6.83 10.35
N ARG A 359 -38.18 7.85 10.13
CA ARG A 359 -39.63 7.79 10.37
C ARG A 359 -40.36 6.81 9.44
N GLU A 360 -39.94 6.74 8.18
CA GLU A 360 -40.52 5.84 7.17
C GLU A 360 -39.96 4.41 7.23
N ALA A 361 -38.92 4.17 8.04
CA ALA A 361 -38.34 2.85 8.20
C ALA A 361 -39.26 1.92 8.99
N ASN A 362 -39.31 0.63 8.61
CA ASN A 362 -40.02 -0.38 9.36
C ASN A 362 -39.03 -1.22 10.18
N THR A 363 -38.86 -0.87 11.46
CA THR A 363 -37.93 -1.56 12.38
C THR A 363 -38.36 -2.97 12.75
N SER A 364 -39.47 -3.51 12.23
CA SER A 364 -39.77 -4.95 12.29
C SER A 364 -39.10 -5.75 11.17
N LEU A 365 -38.65 -5.09 10.08
CA LEU A 365 -37.95 -5.75 9.00
C LEU A 365 -36.55 -6.18 9.41
N ARG A 366 -36.14 -7.36 8.94
CA ARG A 366 -34.81 -7.91 9.15
C ARG A 366 -34.22 -8.20 7.78
N SER A 367 -33.31 -7.35 7.32
CA SER A 367 -32.57 -7.62 6.09
C SER A 367 -31.61 -8.80 6.28
N ARG A 368 -31.00 -9.25 5.17
CA ARG A 368 -29.94 -10.26 5.20
C ARG A 368 -28.66 -9.84 5.94
N ALA A 369 -28.55 -8.59 6.39
CA ALA A 369 -27.37 -8.12 7.12
C ALA A 369 -27.26 -8.73 8.52
N TRP A 370 -28.40 -9.04 9.16
CA TRP A 370 -28.44 -9.68 10.48
C TRP A 370 -28.16 -11.17 10.33
N ASN A 371 -26.93 -11.59 10.60
CA ASN A 371 -26.49 -12.97 10.38
C ASN A 371 -25.21 -13.29 11.14
N ASP A 372 -25.33 -13.95 12.30
CA ASP A 372 -24.20 -14.31 13.15
C ASP A 372 -23.17 -15.20 12.44
N SER A 373 -23.62 -16.09 11.53
CA SER A 373 -22.75 -17.02 10.80
C SER A 373 -21.84 -16.35 9.76
N LYS A 374 -22.10 -15.07 9.43
CA LYS A 374 -21.33 -14.29 8.45
C LYS A 374 -20.41 -13.26 9.10
N ILE A 375 -20.33 -13.21 10.42
CA ILE A 375 -19.47 -12.32 11.18
C ILE A 375 -18.04 -12.87 11.18
N SER A 376 -17.06 -11.99 10.93
CA SER A 376 -15.63 -12.31 11.00
C SER A 376 -15.12 -12.03 12.42
N ALA A 377 -13.89 -11.52 12.57
CA ALA A 377 -13.41 -11.03 13.86
C ALA A 377 -14.19 -9.80 14.36
N HIS A 378 -14.81 -9.07 13.42
CA HIS A 378 -15.62 -7.90 13.69
C HIS A 378 -16.91 -7.95 12.85
N HIS A 379 -17.85 -7.08 13.19
CA HIS A 379 -19.06 -6.87 12.42
C HIS A 379 -18.98 -5.54 11.64
N ALA A 380 -19.99 -5.23 10.83
CA ALA A 380 -20.00 -4.04 10.00
C ALA A 380 -19.91 -2.72 10.79
N ILE A 381 -19.43 -1.68 10.12
CA ILE A 381 -19.39 -0.31 10.63
C ILE A 381 -20.82 0.26 10.64
N VAL A 382 -21.33 0.54 11.83
CA VAL A 382 -22.68 1.09 12.08
C VAL A 382 -22.65 2.18 13.14
N PRO A 383 -23.68 3.03 13.23
CA PRO A 383 -23.83 3.96 14.34
C PRO A 383 -24.01 3.19 15.66
N THR A 384 -23.61 3.80 16.78
CA THR A 384 -23.85 3.26 18.11
C THR A 384 -25.08 3.91 18.76
N ARG A 385 -25.36 3.52 20.00
CA ARG A 385 -26.35 4.18 20.88
C ARG A 385 -25.92 5.58 21.34
N GLU A 386 -24.67 5.97 21.12
CA GLU A 386 -24.21 7.31 21.45
C GLU A 386 -24.82 8.33 20.48
N LYS A 387 -25.47 9.35 21.02
CA LYS A 387 -26.11 10.39 20.22
C LYS A 387 -25.05 11.30 19.59
N ALA A 388 -25.05 11.37 18.26
CA ALA A 388 -24.11 12.22 17.54
C ALA A 388 -24.50 13.71 17.59
N ASP A 389 -23.59 14.55 18.06
CA ASP A 389 -23.64 16.01 17.85
C ASP A 389 -22.81 16.37 16.62
N LEU A 390 -23.48 16.61 15.49
CA LEU A 390 -22.80 16.94 14.23
C LEU A 390 -21.99 18.24 14.31
N SER A 391 -22.29 19.16 15.23
CA SER A 391 -21.54 20.41 15.37
C SER A 391 -20.10 20.21 15.85
N GLN A 392 -19.83 19.08 16.50
CA GLN A 392 -18.51 18.69 17.00
C GLN A 392 -17.71 17.85 16.01
N LEU A 393 -18.27 17.60 14.81
CA LEU A 393 -17.67 16.79 13.76
C LEU A 393 -17.20 17.67 12.60
N SER A 394 -16.04 17.36 12.05
CA SER A 394 -15.60 17.93 10.78
C SER A 394 -16.54 17.53 9.62
N ASP A 395 -16.51 18.28 8.52
CA ASP A 395 -17.37 17.98 7.35
C ASP A 395 -17.18 16.55 6.83
N ILE A 396 -15.95 16.03 6.85
CA ILE A 396 -15.63 14.67 6.43
C ILE A 396 -16.27 13.66 7.39
N GLU A 397 -16.13 13.86 8.70
CA GLU A 397 -16.75 13.00 9.71
C GLU A 397 -18.28 13.03 9.61
N GLN A 398 -18.89 14.21 9.42
CA GLN A 398 -20.33 14.33 9.23
C GLN A 398 -20.81 13.57 7.98
N ASN A 399 -20.10 13.73 6.85
CA ASN A 399 -20.44 13.06 5.60
C ASN A 399 -20.34 11.53 5.74
N LEU A 400 -19.26 11.03 6.35
CA LEU A 400 -19.05 9.59 6.56
C LEU A 400 -20.04 9.01 7.57
N TYR A 401 -20.30 9.70 8.69
CA TYR A 401 -21.30 9.27 9.66
C TYR A 401 -22.69 9.16 9.01
N LYS A 402 -23.09 10.15 8.20
CA LYS A 402 -24.36 10.09 7.46
C LYS A 402 -24.40 8.94 6.45
N MET A 403 -23.28 8.63 5.77
CA MET A 403 -23.22 7.46 4.89
C MET A 403 -23.44 6.15 5.67
N VAL A 404 -22.74 5.98 6.78
CA VAL A 404 -22.87 4.82 7.68
C VAL A 404 -24.29 4.70 8.22
N ALA A 405 -24.88 5.80 8.68
CA ALA A 405 -26.25 5.86 9.17
C ALA A 405 -27.28 5.52 8.08
N LYS A 406 -27.18 6.09 6.87
CA LYS A 406 -28.07 5.72 5.75
C LYS A 406 -28.00 4.23 5.42
N ALA A 407 -26.79 3.66 5.40
CA ALA A 407 -26.63 2.22 5.16
C ALA A 407 -27.27 1.38 6.28
N TYR A 408 -27.21 1.82 7.53
CA TYR A 408 -27.92 1.17 8.64
C TYR A 408 -29.45 1.29 8.50
N VAL A 409 -29.98 2.49 8.25
CA VAL A 409 -31.43 2.72 8.08
C VAL A 409 -31.99 1.90 6.91
N ALA A 410 -31.23 1.72 5.83
CA ALA A 410 -31.64 0.90 4.68
C ALA A 410 -31.94 -0.57 5.05
N GLN A 411 -31.43 -1.09 6.18
CA GLN A 411 -31.71 -2.46 6.64
C GLN A 411 -33.16 -2.66 7.10
N PHE A 412 -33.90 -1.57 7.28
CA PHE A 412 -35.30 -1.52 7.71
C PHE A 412 -36.24 -1.06 6.59
N TYR A 413 -35.78 -1.18 5.34
CA TYR A 413 -36.56 -0.92 4.13
C TYR A 413 -36.72 -2.18 3.31
N GLU A 414 -37.84 -2.27 2.59
CA GLU A 414 -38.06 -3.34 1.64
C GLU A 414 -37.14 -3.25 0.41
N ALA A 415 -37.06 -4.37 -0.32
CA ALA A 415 -36.35 -4.44 -1.60
C ALA A 415 -36.89 -3.44 -2.62
N TYR A 416 -35.99 -2.92 -3.46
CA TYR A 416 -36.39 -2.21 -4.67
C TYR A 416 -36.91 -3.22 -5.69
N LYS A 417 -38.14 -3.06 -6.18
CA LYS A 417 -38.77 -3.98 -7.16
C LYS A 417 -39.11 -3.25 -8.43
N TYR A 418 -38.81 -3.87 -9.57
CA TYR A 418 -39.14 -3.34 -10.88
C TYR A 418 -39.51 -4.47 -11.83
N ASN A 419 -40.37 -4.18 -12.79
CA ASN A 419 -40.59 -5.05 -13.93
C ASN A 419 -39.53 -4.73 -14.99
N ALA A 420 -38.72 -5.73 -15.35
CA ALA A 420 -37.80 -5.66 -16.48
C ALA A 420 -38.52 -6.25 -17.70
N ALA A 421 -38.81 -5.41 -18.68
CA ALA A 421 -39.46 -5.80 -19.91
C ALA A 421 -38.44 -5.90 -21.05
N LYS A 422 -38.52 -6.96 -21.86
CA LYS A 422 -37.74 -7.12 -23.08
C LYS A 422 -38.69 -7.51 -24.20
N ILE A 423 -38.70 -6.72 -25.28
CA ILE A 423 -39.58 -6.92 -26.44
C ILE A 423 -38.69 -7.22 -27.65
N HIS A 424 -38.95 -8.34 -28.30
CA HIS A 424 -38.36 -8.71 -29.58
C HIS A 424 -39.32 -8.33 -30.70
N ILE A 425 -38.84 -7.55 -31.65
CA ILE A 425 -39.59 -7.09 -32.82
C ILE A 425 -38.86 -7.64 -34.05
N GLU A 426 -39.58 -8.35 -34.90
CA GLU A 426 -39.06 -8.84 -36.17
C GLU A 426 -39.64 -8.04 -37.34
N CYS A 427 -38.80 -7.70 -38.31
CA CYS A 427 -39.21 -7.05 -39.56
C CYS A 427 -38.24 -7.48 -40.66
N ALA A 428 -38.76 -7.90 -41.82
CA ALA A 428 -37.96 -8.37 -42.96
C ALA A 428 -36.91 -9.44 -42.60
N GLY A 429 -37.21 -10.31 -41.63
CA GLY A 429 -36.32 -11.37 -41.14
C GLY A 429 -35.19 -10.91 -40.21
N GLU A 430 -35.17 -9.65 -39.77
CA GLU A 430 -34.20 -9.10 -38.82
C GLU A 430 -34.84 -8.96 -37.43
N THR A 431 -34.04 -9.16 -36.38
CA THR A 431 -34.51 -9.04 -34.98
C THR A 431 -34.03 -7.75 -34.33
N PHE A 432 -34.94 -7.07 -33.65
CA PHE A 432 -34.67 -5.87 -32.86
C PHE A 432 -35.16 -6.04 -31.43
N VAL A 433 -34.38 -5.58 -30.47
CA VAL A 433 -34.67 -5.74 -29.05
C VAL A 433 -34.83 -4.39 -28.38
N ALA A 434 -36.01 -4.17 -27.78
CA ALA A 434 -36.26 -3.06 -26.88
C ALA A 434 -36.21 -3.54 -25.42
N ILE A 435 -35.54 -2.78 -24.54
CA ILE A 435 -35.44 -3.08 -23.11
C ILE A 435 -36.08 -1.94 -22.33
N GLY A 436 -36.96 -2.29 -21.39
CA GLY A 436 -37.71 -1.38 -20.55
C GLY A 436 -37.60 -1.70 -19.09
N LYS A 437 -37.83 -0.69 -18.27
CA LYS A 437 -37.85 -0.82 -16.81
C LYS A 437 -38.98 0.00 -16.24
N GLN A 438 -39.88 -0.67 -15.52
CA GLN A 438 -40.97 -0.02 -14.79
C GLN A 438 -40.80 -0.26 -13.29
N VAL A 439 -40.66 0.82 -12.52
CA VAL A 439 -40.56 0.72 -11.05
C VAL A 439 -41.89 0.32 -10.46
N ILE A 440 -41.91 -0.79 -9.71
CA ILE A 440 -43.08 -1.25 -8.95
C ILE A 440 -43.01 -0.67 -7.53
N GLN A 441 -41.81 -0.67 -6.94
CA GLN A 441 -41.58 -0.28 -5.57
C GLN A 441 -40.19 0.30 -5.39
N GLN A 442 -40.10 1.52 -4.84
CA GLN A 442 -38.81 2.20 -4.66
C GLN A 442 -37.94 1.56 -3.54
N GLY A 443 -38.57 1.05 -2.48
CA GLY A 443 -37.87 0.39 -1.37
C GLY A 443 -36.71 1.22 -0.81
N TRP A 444 -35.62 0.55 -0.41
CA TRP A 444 -34.42 1.17 0.15
C TRP A 444 -33.73 2.19 -0.76
N LYS A 445 -33.99 2.21 -2.08
CA LYS A 445 -33.39 3.22 -2.98
C LYS A 445 -33.87 4.64 -2.71
N VAL A 446 -34.94 4.83 -1.95
CA VAL A 446 -35.42 6.17 -1.57
C VAL A 446 -34.37 6.97 -0.78
N LEU A 447 -33.51 6.30 0.00
CA LEU A 447 -32.44 6.92 0.80
C LEU A 447 -31.34 7.59 -0.06
N TYR A 448 -31.26 7.21 -1.34
CA TYR A 448 -30.22 7.59 -2.28
C TYR A 448 -30.76 8.33 -3.51
N SER A 449 -32.06 8.65 -3.53
CA SER A 449 -32.74 9.26 -4.70
C SER A 449 -32.26 10.67 -5.02
N GLN A 450 -32.03 11.51 -4.01
CA GLN A 450 -31.47 12.86 -4.18
C GLN A 450 -30.05 12.84 -4.79
N GLU A 451 -29.26 11.83 -4.45
CA GLU A 451 -27.90 11.65 -4.95
C GLU A 451 -27.86 11.25 -6.43
N LYS A 452 -28.96 10.68 -6.94
CA LYS A 452 -29.15 10.36 -8.37
C LYS A 452 -29.51 11.63 -9.15
N LEU A 453 -30.48 12.41 -8.67
CA LEU A 453 -30.88 13.70 -9.25
C LEU A 453 -29.71 14.70 -9.37
N GLU A 454 -28.83 14.78 -8.36
CA GLU A 454 -27.66 15.67 -8.41
C GLU A 454 -26.60 15.23 -9.45
N LYS A 455 -26.48 13.92 -9.72
CA LYS A 455 -25.55 13.37 -10.73
C LYS A 455 -26.07 13.52 -12.15
N ASP A 456 -27.36 13.31 -12.35
CA ASP A 456 -28.02 13.43 -13.65
C ASP A 456 -27.93 14.88 -14.17
N VAL A 457 -27.99 15.88 -13.27
CA VAL A 457 -27.81 17.30 -13.61
C VAL A 457 -26.35 17.67 -13.96
N GLN A 458 -25.35 16.97 -13.40
CA GLN A 458 -23.93 17.32 -13.60
C GLN A 458 -23.25 16.62 -14.77
N THR A 459 -23.67 15.40 -15.13
CA THR A 459 -22.96 14.58 -16.12
C THR A 459 -23.53 14.68 -17.53
N GLY A 460 -24.79 15.10 -17.69
CA GLY A 460 -25.46 15.09 -19.00
C GLY A 460 -25.53 13.69 -19.63
N ASP A 461 -25.09 12.66 -18.90
CA ASP A 461 -25.23 11.27 -19.28
C ASP A 461 -26.70 10.93 -19.04
N GLU A 462 -27.49 10.95 -20.11
CA GLU A 462 -28.72 10.17 -20.17
C GLU A 462 -28.32 8.68 -20.09
N GLU A 463 -27.93 8.21 -18.90
CA GLU A 463 -28.12 6.81 -18.54
C GLU A 463 -29.54 6.50 -18.96
N VAL A 464 -29.72 5.48 -19.82
CA VAL A 464 -31.00 5.03 -20.38
C VAL A 464 -32.09 5.37 -19.37
N ALA A 465 -32.75 6.52 -19.59
CA ALA A 465 -33.79 6.98 -18.69
C ALA A 465 -34.71 5.77 -18.50
N GLU A 466 -35.27 5.56 -17.30
CA GLU A 466 -36.12 4.41 -17.02
C GLU A 466 -37.34 4.43 -17.98
N LYS A 467 -37.13 3.96 -19.21
CA LYS A 467 -38.05 4.05 -20.32
C LYS A 467 -39.02 2.91 -20.07
N THR A 468 -40.22 3.30 -19.72
CA THR A 468 -41.34 2.37 -19.63
C THR A 468 -41.71 2.02 -21.06
N LEU A 469 -41.70 0.72 -21.38
CA LEU A 469 -42.18 0.25 -22.66
C LEU A 469 -43.72 0.28 -22.66
N PRO A 470 -44.36 0.57 -23.80
CA PRO A 470 -45.82 0.52 -23.90
C PRO A 470 -46.32 -0.92 -23.69
N ASP A 471 -47.59 -1.04 -23.32
CA ASP A 471 -48.22 -2.34 -23.15
C ASP A 471 -48.61 -2.93 -24.51
N ILE A 472 -47.64 -3.58 -25.15
CA ILE A 472 -47.75 -4.26 -26.45
C ILE A 472 -47.59 -5.78 -26.27
N SER A 473 -48.46 -6.56 -26.91
CA SER A 473 -48.51 -8.03 -26.79
C SER A 473 -47.82 -8.73 -27.96
N GLU A 474 -47.48 -10.01 -27.76
CA GLU A 474 -46.99 -10.87 -28.85
C GLU A 474 -48.02 -10.95 -29.99
N GLY A 475 -47.52 -10.89 -31.23
CA GLY A 475 -48.31 -10.85 -32.45
C GLY A 475 -48.81 -9.46 -32.85
N GLU A 476 -48.69 -8.44 -31.99
CA GLU A 476 -49.06 -7.07 -32.37
C GLU A 476 -48.03 -6.43 -33.30
N SER A 477 -48.52 -5.55 -34.17
CA SER A 477 -47.72 -4.87 -35.19
C SER A 477 -47.35 -3.44 -34.79
N THR A 478 -46.17 -3.01 -35.21
CA THR A 478 -45.63 -1.66 -35.08
C THR A 478 -45.23 -1.13 -36.46
N ALA A 479 -45.27 0.18 -36.64
CA ALA A 479 -44.83 0.80 -37.88
C ALA A 479 -43.38 1.28 -37.75
N PHE A 480 -42.56 1.07 -38.77
CA PHE A 480 -41.27 1.73 -38.85
C PHE A 480 -41.47 3.25 -38.87
N LYS A 481 -40.78 3.97 -37.96
CA LYS A 481 -40.84 5.44 -37.88
C LYS A 481 -39.53 6.06 -38.36
N ASP A 482 -38.41 5.62 -37.80
CA ASP A 482 -37.07 6.09 -38.17
C ASP A 482 -35.99 5.06 -37.79
N GLY A 483 -34.80 5.19 -38.37
CA GLY A 483 -33.66 4.32 -38.13
C GLY A 483 -32.33 5.07 -38.07
N HIS A 484 -31.57 4.82 -37.01
CA HIS A 484 -30.32 5.52 -36.72
C HIS A 484 -29.16 4.55 -36.61
N VAL A 485 -28.14 4.74 -37.45
CA VAL A 485 -26.86 4.05 -37.32
C VAL A 485 -25.94 4.92 -36.45
N LEU A 486 -25.76 4.52 -35.20
CA LEU A 486 -24.90 5.23 -34.26
C LEU A 486 -23.45 4.78 -34.44
N SER A 487 -22.58 5.71 -34.81
CA SER A 487 -21.14 5.50 -34.80
C SER A 487 -20.60 5.74 -33.38
N LYS A 488 -20.06 4.69 -32.78
CA LYS A 488 -19.45 4.70 -31.45
C LYS A 488 -17.97 4.36 -31.57
N VAL A 489 -17.20 4.75 -30.57
CA VAL A 489 -15.74 4.52 -30.54
C VAL A 489 -15.38 3.84 -29.23
N THR A 490 -14.60 2.76 -29.28
CA THR A 490 -14.08 2.10 -28.07
C THR A 490 -13.21 3.08 -27.29
N LYS A 491 -13.47 3.22 -25.99
CA LYS A 491 -12.69 4.08 -25.11
C LYS A 491 -11.62 3.26 -24.39
N PRO A 492 -10.41 3.81 -24.16
CA PRO A 492 -9.43 3.14 -23.30
C PRO A 492 -10.00 2.98 -21.89
N PRO A 493 -9.50 2.01 -21.10
CA PRO A 493 -9.91 1.88 -19.71
C PRO A 493 -9.60 3.14 -18.92
N GLN A 494 -10.42 3.45 -17.91
CA GLN A 494 -10.15 4.63 -17.07
C GLN A 494 -8.93 4.40 -16.17
N ARG A 495 -8.13 5.45 -15.97
CA ARG A 495 -7.08 5.46 -14.95
C ARG A 495 -7.67 5.20 -13.58
N PHE A 496 -6.88 4.54 -12.72
CA PHE A 496 -7.27 4.38 -11.34
C PHE A 496 -7.28 5.73 -10.61
N THR A 497 -8.28 5.94 -9.78
CA THR A 497 -8.22 6.83 -8.61
C THR A 497 -7.76 6.00 -7.41
N PRO A 498 -7.34 6.62 -6.29
CA PRO A 498 -6.97 5.87 -5.09
C PRO A 498 -8.08 4.93 -4.58
N SER A 499 -9.34 5.35 -4.70
CA SER A 499 -10.48 4.52 -4.31
C SER A 499 -10.74 3.35 -5.26
N THR A 500 -10.59 3.53 -6.57
CA THR A 500 -10.73 2.42 -7.53
C THR A 500 -9.52 1.49 -7.54
N LEU A 501 -8.33 1.99 -7.19
CA LEU A 501 -7.16 1.14 -6.92
C LEU A 501 -7.37 0.29 -5.68
N LEU A 502 -7.94 0.86 -4.61
CA LEU A 502 -8.31 0.09 -3.42
C LEU A 502 -9.34 -1.00 -3.74
N GLN A 503 -10.34 -0.68 -4.56
CA GLN A 503 -11.28 -1.69 -5.05
C GLN A 503 -10.57 -2.80 -5.84
N ALA A 504 -9.62 -2.45 -6.72
CA ALA A 504 -8.82 -3.43 -7.44
C ALA A 504 -7.95 -4.30 -6.52
N MET A 505 -7.45 -3.77 -5.40
CA MET A 505 -6.75 -4.56 -4.38
C MET A 505 -7.67 -5.58 -3.70
N LYS A 506 -8.94 -5.21 -3.41
CA LYS A 506 -9.95 -6.13 -2.86
C LYS A 506 -10.38 -7.18 -3.89
N GLU A 507 -10.50 -6.78 -5.14
CA GLU A 507 -10.92 -7.62 -6.26
C GLU A 507 -9.75 -8.14 -7.09
N ILE A 508 -8.58 -8.30 -6.46
CA ILE A 508 -7.32 -8.58 -7.15
C ILE A 508 -7.34 -9.86 -7.99
N HIS A 509 -8.25 -10.78 -7.68
CA HIS A 509 -8.51 -11.99 -8.44
C HIS A 509 -8.93 -11.70 -9.90
N LYS A 510 -9.47 -10.50 -10.19
CA LYS A 510 -9.76 -10.05 -11.56
C LYS A 510 -8.51 -9.65 -12.35
N HIS A 511 -7.38 -9.55 -11.66
CA HIS A 511 -6.09 -9.12 -12.19
C HIS A 511 -5.00 -10.18 -11.99
N ALA A 512 -5.38 -11.40 -11.60
CA ALA A 512 -4.48 -12.54 -11.52
C ALA A 512 -4.22 -13.11 -12.92
N ARG A 513 -3.02 -13.63 -13.15
CA ARG A 513 -2.65 -14.25 -14.42
C ARG A 513 -3.07 -15.71 -14.46
N ASP A 514 -2.86 -16.42 -13.36
CA ASP A 514 -3.19 -17.82 -13.20
C ASP A 514 -4.66 -17.99 -12.77
N LYS A 515 -5.37 -18.89 -13.48
CA LYS A 515 -6.76 -19.24 -13.19
C LYS A 515 -6.91 -19.96 -11.86
N GLU A 516 -5.91 -20.74 -11.43
CA GLU A 516 -5.95 -21.45 -10.15
C GLU A 516 -5.86 -20.46 -8.96
N ALA A 517 -5.06 -19.40 -9.10
CA ALA A 517 -4.94 -18.32 -8.12
C ALA A 517 -6.25 -17.54 -7.90
N VAL A 518 -7.13 -17.44 -8.91
CA VAL A 518 -8.38 -16.65 -8.85
C VAL A 518 -9.27 -17.09 -7.69
N SER A 519 -9.49 -18.40 -7.51
CA SER A 519 -10.39 -18.91 -6.47
C SER A 519 -9.86 -18.58 -5.08
N LYS A 520 -8.56 -18.76 -4.86
CA LYS A 520 -7.92 -18.47 -3.58
C LYS A 520 -7.94 -16.97 -3.27
N LEU A 521 -7.58 -16.12 -4.24
CA LEU A 521 -7.61 -14.66 -4.07
C LEU A 521 -9.02 -14.13 -3.77
N LYS A 522 -10.07 -14.77 -4.29
CA LYS A 522 -11.46 -14.48 -3.90
C LYS A 522 -11.73 -14.83 -2.43
N SER A 523 -11.25 -15.98 -1.96
CA SER A 523 -11.50 -16.46 -0.60
C SER A 523 -10.80 -15.65 0.50
N VAL A 524 -9.67 -15.01 0.19
CA VAL A 524 -8.86 -14.21 1.14
C VAL A 524 -9.10 -12.70 1.02
N SER A 525 -10.17 -12.29 0.33
CA SER A 525 -10.56 -10.89 0.16
C SER A 525 -9.51 -9.99 -0.50
N GLY A 526 -8.67 -10.54 -1.37
CA GLY A 526 -7.72 -9.78 -2.20
C GLY A 526 -6.29 -9.65 -1.64
N ILE A 527 -5.58 -8.56 -2.00
CA ILE A 527 -4.22 -8.26 -1.50
C ILE A 527 -4.24 -7.13 -0.47
N GLY A 528 -3.43 -7.30 0.58
CA GLY A 528 -3.45 -6.43 1.75
C GLY A 528 -4.68 -6.63 2.62
N THR A 529 -4.52 -6.43 3.93
CA THR A 529 -5.62 -6.46 4.90
C THR A 529 -6.41 -5.15 4.86
N GLU A 530 -7.63 -5.19 5.38
CA GLU A 530 -8.53 -4.04 5.46
C GLU A 530 -7.85 -2.78 6.05
N ALA A 531 -7.04 -2.97 7.09
CA ALA A 531 -6.33 -1.89 7.78
C ALA A 531 -5.11 -1.34 7.02
N THR A 532 -4.58 -2.05 6.01
CA THR A 532 -3.28 -1.72 5.37
C THR A 532 -3.41 -1.16 3.96
N ARG A 533 -4.48 -1.46 3.22
CA ARG A 533 -4.63 -1.03 1.80
C ARG A 533 -4.48 0.48 1.63
N ALA A 534 -5.15 1.27 2.47
CA ALA A 534 -5.08 2.73 2.42
C ALA A 534 -3.65 3.25 2.63
N GLY A 535 -2.93 2.71 3.63
CA GLY A 535 -1.54 3.08 3.91
C GLY A 535 -0.57 2.66 2.81
N ILE A 536 -0.84 1.55 2.12
CA ILE A 536 -0.01 1.10 0.98
C ILE A 536 -0.16 2.05 -0.20
N ILE A 537 -1.40 2.43 -0.54
CA ILE A 537 -1.66 3.40 -1.62
C ILE A 537 -1.03 4.76 -1.28
N ASP A 538 -1.21 5.23 -0.04
CA ASP A 538 -0.58 6.47 0.43
C ASP A 538 0.95 6.39 0.37
N SER A 539 1.54 5.25 0.76
CA SER A 539 2.99 5.02 0.66
C SER A 539 3.49 5.05 -0.78
N LEU A 540 2.74 4.51 -1.74
CA LEU A 540 3.09 4.53 -3.16
C LEU A 540 3.10 5.96 -3.72
N ILE A 541 2.16 6.80 -3.27
CA ILE A 541 2.07 8.21 -3.66
C ILE A 541 3.19 9.02 -3.00
N THR A 542 3.35 8.91 -1.67
CA THR A 542 4.34 9.69 -0.91
C THR A 542 5.78 9.30 -1.23
N SER A 543 6.03 8.06 -1.67
CA SER A 543 7.35 7.65 -2.20
C SER A 543 7.63 8.08 -3.64
N GLY A 544 6.68 8.71 -4.33
CA GLY A 544 6.85 9.20 -5.70
C GLY A 544 6.80 8.11 -6.78
N LEU A 545 6.44 6.88 -6.43
CA LEU A 545 6.22 5.80 -7.40
C LEU A 545 4.93 6.03 -8.20
N LEU A 546 3.90 6.54 -7.53
CA LEU A 546 2.68 7.01 -8.17
C LEU A 546 2.54 8.51 -7.97
N LYS A 547 2.01 9.20 -8.97
CA LYS A 547 1.68 10.63 -8.91
C LYS A 547 0.19 10.82 -9.09
N LYS A 548 -0.35 11.88 -8.47
CA LYS A 548 -1.73 12.29 -8.71
C LYS A 548 -1.77 13.33 -9.81
N GLU A 549 -2.50 13.02 -10.88
CA GLU A 549 -2.89 13.96 -11.92
C GLU A 549 -4.40 14.20 -11.83
N LYS A 550 -4.79 15.40 -11.38
CA LYS A 550 -6.16 15.68 -10.93
C LYS A 550 -6.56 14.65 -9.86
N LYS A 551 -7.57 13.82 -10.14
CA LYS A 551 -8.04 12.74 -9.25
C LYS A 551 -7.47 11.36 -9.57
N TYR A 552 -6.70 11.23 -10.66
CA TYR A 552 -6.20 9.95 -11.17
C TYR A 552 -4.77 9.71 -10.72
N LEU A 553 -4.40 8.44 -10.63
CA LEU A 553 -3.06 7.95 -10.39
C LEU A 553 -2.38 7.66 -11.73
N VAL A 554 -1.16 8.17 -11.87
CA VAL A 554 -0.25 7.87 -12.98
C VAL A 554 1.06 7.30 -12.42
N PRO A 555 1.69 6.33 -13.09
CA PRO A 555 2.97 5.82 -12.66
C PRO A 555 4.10 6.83 -12.94
N SER A 556 5.15 6.83 -12.12
CA SER A 556 6.39 7.53 -12.47
C SER A 556 7.25 6.69 -13.41
N GLU A 557 8.23 7.32 -14.07
CA GLU A 557 9.24 6.60 -14.87
C GLU A 557 9.93 5.49 -14.06
N MET A 558 10.10 5.71 -12.76
CA MET A 558 10.66 4.73 -11.85
C MET A 558 9.74 3.53 -11.68
N ALA A 559 8.44 3.75 -11.45
CA ALA A 559 7.47 2.66 -11.34
C ALA A 559 7.34 1.87 -12.65
N GLU A 560 7.33 2.56 -13.79
CA GLU A 560 7.33 1.90 -15.11
C GLU A 560 8.60 1.08 -15.33
N SER A 561 9.76 1.62 -14.97
CA SER A 561 11.02 0.90 -15.05
C SER A 561 10.97 -0.34 -14.16
N MET A 562 10.53 -0.20 -12.90
CA MET A 562 10.39 -1.30 -11.95
C MET A 562 9.59 -2.46 -12.52
N VAL A 563 8.42 -2.22 -13.11
CA VAL A 563 7.61 -3.30 -13.67
C VAL A 563 8.29 -4.02 -14.84
N LYS A 564 9.09 -3.31 -15.63
CA LYS A 564 9.83 -3.91 -16.75
C LYS A 564 10.96 -4.84 -16.32
N PHE A 565 11.56 -4.59 -15.15
CA PHE A 565 12.75 -5.32 -14.71
C PHE A 565 12.53 -6.25 -13.53
N LEU A 566 11.43 -6.07 -12.79
CA LEU A 566 11.07 -6.97 -11.72
C LEU A 566 10.48 -8.27 -12.31
N PRO A 567 10.80 -9.42 -11.69
CA PRO A 567 10.19 -10.69 -12.03
C PRO A 567 8.66 -10.62 -11.98
N ASP A 568 8.00 -11.40 -12.83
CA ASP A 568 6.55 -11.50 -12.87
C ASP A 568 5.99 -11.91 -11.49
N GLU A 569 6.69 -12.79 -10.78
CA GLU A 569 6.34 -13.28 -9.45
C GLU A 569 6.16 -12.14 -8.41
N LEU A 570 6.84 -11.00 -8.61
CA LEU A 570 6.74 -9.83 -7.72
C LEU A 570 5.73 -8.78 -8.19
N THR A 571 5.43 -8.74 -9.50
CA THR A 571 4.56 -7.73 -10.11
C THR A 571 3.12 -8.22 -10.27
N TRP A 572 2.91 -9.53 -10.26
CA TRP A 572 1.60 -10.15 -10.28
C TRP A 572 1.13 -10.53 -8.86
N PRO A 573 -0.19 -10.55 -8.60
CA PRO A 573 -0.73 -10.87 -7.28
C PRO A 573 -0.67 -12.36 -6.94
N ASP A 574 -0.33 -13.21 -7.90
CA ASP A 574 -0.37 -14.67 -7.86
C ASP A 574 0.49 -15.23 -6.69
N MET A 575 1.66 -14.64 -6.42
CA MET A 575 2.49 -14.97 -5.26
C MET A 575 1.73 -14.83 -3.92
N THR A 576 0.79 -13.88 -3.81
CA THR A 576 -0.04 -13.78 -2.60
C THR A 576 -0.99 -14.98 -2.46
N ALA A 577 -1.55 -15.48 -3.56
CA ALA A 577 -2.43 -16.65 -3.54
C ALA A 577 -1.68 -17.90 -3.05
N GLU A 578 -0.48 -18.12 -3.58
CA GLU A 578 0.40 -19.22 -3.17
C GLU A 578 0.75 -19.14 -1.69
N TRP A 579 1.11 -17.95 -1.20
CA TRP A 579 1.45 -17.77 0.21
C TRP A 579 0.24 -18.08 1.10
N GLU A 580 -0.95 -17.63 0.75
CA GLU A 580 -2.14 -17.95 1.54
C GLU A 580 -2.53 -19.44 1.54
N ASN A 581 -2.05 -20.22 0.58
CA ASN A 581 -2.15 -21.69 0.65
C ASN A 581 -1.14 -22.27 1.63
N SER A 582 0.14 -21.92 1.51
CA SER A 582 1.18 -22.40 2.44
C SER A 582 0.93 -21.96 3.88
N LEU A 583 0.44 -20.74 4.10
CA LEU A 583 0.07 -20.23 5.42
C LEU A 583 -1.12 -20.99 6.03
N GLU A 584 -2.02 -21.50 5.19
CA GLU A 584 -3.12 -22.36 5.62
C GLU A 584 -2.61 -23.77 5.98
N GLU A 585 -1.70 -24.33 5.19
CA GLU A 585 -1.02 -25.59 5.51
C GLU A 585 -0.24 -25.51 6.82
N ILE A 586 0.40 -24.36 7.11
CA ILE A 586 1.04 -24.09 8.41
C ILE A 586 0.01 -24.06 9.53
N ARG A 587 -1.14 -23.41 9.31
CA ARG A 587 -2.22 -23.37 10.29
C ARG A 587 -2.73 -24.77 10.64
N GLU A 588 -2.80 -25.64 9.64
CA GLU A 588 -3.27 -27.02 9.78
C GLU A 588 -2.15 -28.02 10.17
N GLY A 589 -0.92 -27.54 10.37
CA GLY A 589 0.23 -28.35 10.78
C GLY A 589 0.81 -29.25 9.69
N ARG A 590 0.44 -29.04 8.41
CA ARG A 590 0.96 -29.80 7.25
C ARG A 590 2.27 -29.25 6.69
N LEU A 591 2.62 -28.01 7.02
CA LEU A 591 3.86 -27.35 6.62
C LEU A 591 4.45 -26.63 7.84
N THR A 592 5.76 -26.74 8.07
CA THR A 592 6.40 -26.00 9.17
C THR A 592 6.80 -24.58 8.74
N VAL A 593 6.93 -23.66 9.70
CA VAL A 593 7.44 -22.31 9.45
C VAL A 593 8.82 -22.36 8.78
N ASN A 594 9.71 -23.24 9.23
CA ASN A 594 11.05 -23.34 8.69
C ASN A 594 11.07 -23.84 7.24
N GLU A 595 10.26 -24.86 6.90
CA GLU A 595 10.15 -25.34 5.52
C GLU A 595 9.63 -24.24 4.59
N PHE A 596 8.58 -23.52 5.01
CA PHE A 596 8.04 -22.39 4.27
C PHE A 596 9.10 -21.29 4.06
N ILE A 597 9.81 -20.91 5.13
CA ILE A 597 10.82 -19.84 5.08
C ILE A 597 12.03 -20.22 4.24
N ASN A 598 12.50 -21.46 4.31
CA ASN A 598 13.58 -21.95 3.46
C ASN A 598 13.19 -21.92 1.97
N GLY A 599 11.97 -22.37 1.64
CA GLY A 599 11.47 -22.27 0.26
C GLY A 599 11.39 -20.83 -0.25
N LYS A 600 11.03 -19.86 0.62
CA LYS A 600 11.06 -18.43 0.25
C LYS A 600 12.46 -17.86 0.17
N ALA A 601 13.42 -18.34 0.96
CA ALA A 601 14.81 -17.93 0.87
C ALA A 601 15.40 -18.26 -0.52
N ASP A 602 15.08 -19.42 -1.08
CA ASP A 602 15.51 -19.82 -2.43
C ASP A 602 14.94 -18.90 -3.51
N THR A 603 13.63 -18.59 -3.44
CA THR A 603 13.00 -17.62 -4.35
C THR A 603 13.65 -16.23 -4.24
N VAL A 604 13.93 -15.78 -3.01
CA VAL A 604 14.59 -14.49 -2.77
C VAL A 604 16.01 -14.50 -3.33
N ALA A 605 16.76 -15.60 -3.17
CA ALA A 605 18.10 -15.75 -3.73
C ALA A 605 18.08 -15.61 -5.26
N ALA A 606 17.18 -16.32 -5.95
CA ALA A 606 17.01 -16.22 -7.40
C ALA A 606 16.69 -14.78 -7.86
N CYS A 607 15.81 -14.08 -7.14
CA CYS A 607 15.49 -12.67 -7.42
C CYS A 607 16.69 -11.73 -7.17
N VAL A 608 17.51 -12.00 -6.14
CA VAL A 608 18.74 -11.24 -5.87
C VAL A 608 19.74 -11.45 -7.01
N GLU A 609 19.94 -12.68 -7.48
CA GLU A 609 20.81 -12.99 -8.63
C GLU A 609 20.33 -12.28 -9.90
N ALA A 610 19.02 -12.34 -10.19
CA ALA A 610 18.42 -11.63 -11.32
C ALA A 610 18.67 -10.11 -11.25
N SER A 611 18.66 -9.53 -10.05
CA SER A 611 18.96 -8.10 -9.85
C SER A 611 20.42 -7.74 -10.16
N ALA A 612 21.37 -8.67 -9.99
CA ALA A 612 22.79 -8.43 -10.18
C ALA A 612 23.18 -8.34 -11.67
N ILE A 613 22.48 -9.07 -12.53
CA ILE A 613 22.67 -9.06 -13.99
C ILE A 613 21.81 -8.02 -14.71
N LEU A 614 21.05 -7.23 -13.95
CA LEU A 614 20.08 -6.30 -14.50
C LEU A 614 20.78 -5.10 -15.17
N HIS A 615 20.71 -5.05 -16.50
CA HIS A 615 21.22 -3.92 -17.29
C HIS A 615 20.18 -2.82 -17.42
N LEU A 616 20.02 -2.04 -16.34
CA LEU A 616 19.19 -0.85 -16.35
C LEU A 616 19.82 0.24 -17.21
N GLN A 617 19.03 0.76 -18.16
CA GLN A 617 19.44 1.93 -18.92
C GLN A 617 19.63 3.11 -17.97
N PRO A 618 20.72 3.89 -18.09
CA PRO A 618 20.92 5.06 -17.26
C PRO A 618 19.75 6.03 -17.44
N MET A 619 19.28 6.61 -16.34
CA MET A 619 18.26 7.66 -16.41
C MET A 619 18.74 8.78 -17.35
N SER A 620 17.84 9.32 -18.17
CA SER A 620 18.18 10.27 -19.26
C SER A 620 18.98 11.50 -18.80
N GLU A 621 18.81 11.91 -17.54
CA GLU A 621 19.50 13.05 -16.91
C GLU A 621 20.76 12.67 -16.10
N SER A 622 21.19 11.40 -16.12
CA SER A 622 22.29 10.93 -15.29
C SER A 622 23.66 11.46 -15.75
N VAL A 623 24.47 11.96 -14.81
CA VAL A 623 25.82 12.46 -15.11
C VAL A 623 26.83 11.31 -15.13
N LYS A 624 27.66 11.19 -16.17
CA LYS A 624 28.69 10.13 -16.26
C LYS A 624 29.98 10.52 -15.55
N CYS A 625 30.67 9.53 -14.98
CA CYS A 625 31.96 9.70 -14.31
C CYS A 625 33.06 9.93 -15.36
N PRO A 626 33.84 11.02 -15.28
CA PRO A 626 34.91 11.29 -16.25
C PRO A 626 36.01 10.22 -16.29
N SER A 627 36.17 9.42 -15.22
CA SER A 627 37.25 8.44 -15.12
C SER A 627 36.89 7.04 -15.61
N CYS A 628 35.60 6.67 -15.62
CA CYS A 628 35.21 5.29 -15.94
C CYS A 628 33.88 5.17 -16.70
N GLY A 629 33.23 6.29 -17.03
CA GLY A 629 31.96 6.32 -17.78
C GLY A 629 30.72 5.91 -16.99
N LYS A 630 30.85 5.23 -15.83
CA LYS A 630 29.72 4.86 -14.96
C LYS A 630 29.01 6.08 -14.38
N VAL A 631 27.74 5.95 -13.99
CA VAL A 631 26.93 7.07 -13.48
C VAL A 631 27.51 7.66 -12.19
N MET A 632 27.45 8.98 -12.03
CA MET A 632 27.76 9.72 -10.82
C MET A 632 26.51 9.83 -9.94
N MET A 633 26.67 9.64 -8.64
CA MET A 633 25.59 9.67 -7.66
C MET A 633 25.77 10.80 -6.65
N ARG A 634 24.70 11.52 -6.32
CA ARG A 634 24.71 12.52 -5.26
C ARG A 634 24.55 11.84 -3.90
N ARG A 635 25.53 11.99 -3.03
CA ARG A 635 25.62 11.33 -1.72
C ARG A 635 25.72 12.38 -0.62
N LYS A 636 25.09 12.12 0.53
CA LYS A 636 25.19 12.99 1.72
C LYS A 636 26.33 12.51 2.61
N GLY A 637 27.36 13.33 2.79
CA GLY A 637 28.46 13.09 3.73
C GLY A 637 28.41 14.01 4.95
N LYS A 638 29.38 13.88 5.85
CA LYS A 638 29.51 14.73 7.07
C LYS A 638 29.62 16.22 6.76
N LYS A 639 30.15 16.59 5.58
CA LYS A 639 30.37 17.98 5.13
C LYS A 639 29.30 18.49 4.15
N GLY A 640 28.17 17.80 4.03
CA GLY A 640 27.13 18.10 3.04
C GLY A 640 27.11 17.12 1.87
N PHE A 641 26.40 17.50 0.79
CA PHE A 641 26.30 16.66 -0.40
C PHE A 641 27.60 16.68 -1.23
N PHE A 642 27.92 15.55 -1.84
CA PHE A 642 28.99 15.39 -2.81
C PHE A 642 28.56 14.39 -3.87
N TRP A 643 29.23 14.37 -5.02
CA TRP A 643 28.99 13.38 -6.06
C TRP A 643 30.08 12.31 -6.03
N GLY A 644 29.70 11.04 -5.96
CA GLY A 644 30.63 9.91 -6.03
C GLY A 644 30.29 8.99 -7.19
N CYS A 645 31.29 8.38 -7.81
CA CYS A 645 31.05 7.38 -8.86
C CYS A 645 30.25 6.18 -8.30
N SER A 646 29.27 5.69 -9.07
CA SER A 646 28.52 4.46 -8.74
C SER A 646 29.41 3.23 -8.69
N GLY A 647 30.48 3.17 -9.49
CA GLY A 647 31.44 2.06 -9.51
C GLY A 647 32.42 2.02 -8.34
N TYR A 648 32.07 2.56 -7.18
CA TYR A 648 32.86 2.40 -5.95
C TYR A 648 32.61 1.00 -5.37
N PRO A 649 33.64 0.27 -4.88
CA PRO A 649 34.98 0.75 -4.51
C PRO A 649 36.03 0.79 -5.62
N GLU A 650 35.76 0.22 -6.80
CA GLU A 650 36.73 0.12 -7.91
C GLU A 650 37.11 1.51 -8.47
N CYS A 651 36.14 2.42 -8.53
CA CYS A 651 36.30 3.82 -8.93
C CYS A 651 35.99 4.74 -7.74
N LYS A 652 37.04 5.35 -7.17
CA LYS A 652 36.95 6.23 -5.98
C LYS A 652 36.76 7.71 -6.31
N GLN A 653 36.36 8.04 -7.54
CA GLN A 653 36.21 9.43 -7.96
C GLN A 653 35.05 10.11 -7.22
N THR A 654 35.33 11.32 -6.75
CA THR A 654 34.34 12.20 -6.11
C THR A 654 34.50 13.64 -6.55
N PHE A 655 33.39 14.37 -6.62
CA PHE A 655 33.30 15.79 -6.95
C PHE A 655 32.42 16.53 -5.94
N PRO A 656 32.67 17.80 -5.62
CA PRO A 656 31.78 18.62 -4.81
C PRO A 656 30.39 18.77 -5.45
N ASP A 657 29.36 18.99 -4.62
CA ASP A 657 28.02 19.34 -5.10
C ASP A 657 27.91 20.85 -5.37
N LYS A 658 27.48 21.23 -6.57
CA LYS A 658 27.20 22.61 -6.98
C LYS A 658 25.75 22.72 -7.42
N LYS A 659 24.88 23.16 -6.51
CA LYS A 659 23.42 23.26 -6.71
C LYS A 659 22.78 21.96 -7.25
N GLY A 660 23.17 20.81 -6.71
CA GLY A 660 22.63 19.52 -7.14
C GLY A 660 23.22 18.97 -8.44
N LYS A 661 24.41 19.43 -8.87
CA LYS A 661 25.20 18.85 -9.97
C LYS A 661 26.67 18.66 -9.55
N PRO A 662 27.40 17.68 -10.10
CA PRO A 662 28.82 17.51 -9.80
C PRO A 662 29.64 18.66 -10.36
N ASP A 663 30.46 19.29 -9.53
CA ASP A 663 31.46 20.25 -9.99
C ASP A 663 32.69 19.52 -10.54
N LEU A 664 32.63 19.15 -11.83
CA LEU A 664 33.70 18.42 -12.52
C LEU A 664 34.98 19.27 -12.67
N GLU A 665 34.88 20.59 -12.54
CA GLU A 665 36.00 21.52 -12.66
C GLU A 665 36.76 21.71 -11.32
N ALA A 666 36.17 21.31 -10.20
CA ALA A 666 36.72 21.54 -8.86
C ALA A 666 37.94 20.66 -8.48
N LYS A 667 38.61 19.97 -9.41
CA LYS A 667 39.88 19.27 -9.12
C LYS A 667 40.96 19.46 -10.19
N ALA A 668 41.81 20.48 -9.99
CA ALA A 668 43.23 20.42 -10.34
C ALA A 668 44.07 21.39 -9.48
N GLY A 669 45.00 20.84 -8.69
CA GLY A 669 46.26 21.51 -8.31
C GLY A 669 46.29 22.45 -7.10
N LYS A 670 47.11 22.11 -6.09
CA LYS A 670 47.63 23.07 -5.09
C LYS A 670 48.30 24.25 -5.84
N LYS A 671 48.04 25.49 -5.44
CA LYS A 671 48.62 26.68 -6.09
C LYS A 671 50.15 26.68 -5.90
N LEU A 672 50.88 26.62 -7.01
CA LEU A 672 52.31 26.91 -7.05
C LEU A 672 52.48 28.43 -6.95
N THR A 673 53.41 28.90 -6.12
CA THR A 673 53.66 30.34 -5.95
C THR A 673 54.63 30.92 -6.99
N GLY A 674 55.17 30.08 -7.87
CA GLY A 674 56.20 30.43 -8.85
C GLY A 674 57.63 30.38 -8.31
N LYS A 675 57.84 30.32 -6.98
CA LYS A 675 59.18 30.27 -6.37
C LYS A 675 59.83 28.89 -6.52
N SER A 676 61.14 28.89 -6.81
CA SER A 676 61.95 27.69 -7.03
C SER A 676 63.25 27.72 -6.23
N TRP A 677 63.72 26.55 -5.81
CA TRP A 677 65.01 26.34 -5.13
C TRP A 677 65.70 25.09 -5.67
N VAL A 678 66.99 24.87 -5.39
CA VAL A 678 67.69 23.64 -5.78
C VAL A 678 67.52 22.57 -4.70
N CYS A 679 67.06 21.37 -5.08
CA CYS A 679 66.86 20.27 -4.14
C CYS A 679 68.20 19.77 -3.60
N PRO A 680 68.44 19.80 -2.28
CA PRO A 680 69.71 19.38 -1.71
C PRO A 680 69.91 17.86 -1.73
N LYS A 681 68.86 17.08 -2.03
CA LYS A 681 68.93 15.62 -2.16
C LYS A 681 69.31 15.14 -3.56
N CYS A 682 68.87 15.83 -4.61
CA CYS A 682 69.00 15.32 -5.99
C CYS A 682 69.37 16.39 -7.04
N GLY A 683 69.60 17.64 -6.64
CA GLY A 683 69.95 18.74 -7.54
C GLY A 683 68.82 19.29 -8.43
N LYS A 684 67.66 18.63 -8.50
CA LYS A 684 66.48 19.05 -9.28
C LYS A 684 65.71 20.19 -8.60
N VAL A 685 64.71 20.78 -9.26
CA VAL A 685 64.02 21.95 -8.70
C VAL A 685 63.07 21.56 -7.54
N LEU A 686 63.19 22.28 -6.43
CA LEU A 686 62.17 22.40 -5.38
C LEU A 686 61.19 23.51 -5.76
N ARG A 687 59.89 23.23 -5.69
CA ARG A 687 58.82 24.21 -5.91
C ARG A 687 58.13 24.53 -4.60
N GLN A 688 57.84 25.80 -4.36
CA GLN A 688 57.02 26.22 -3.23
C GLN A 688 55.54 26.02 -3.55
N ILE A 689 54.84 25.35 -2.65
CA ILE A 689 53.44 24.96 -2.78
C ILE A 689 52.65 25.59 -1.64
N ASP A 690 51.58 26.30 -1.98
CA ASP A 690 50.62 26.81 -1.00
C ASP A 690 49.58 25.72 -0.71
N GLY A 691 49.63 25.18 0.51
CA GLY A 691 48.77 24.09 0.97
C GLY A 691 47.87 24.49 2.12
N ALA A 692 46.87 23.66 2.41
CA ALA A 692 45.89 23.93 3.48
C ALA A 692 46.49 24.16 4.89
N ASN A 693 47.75 23.78 5.12
CA ASN A 693 48.45 23.91 6.40
C ASN A 693 49.61 24.93 6.35
N GLY A 694 49.66 25.78 5.32
CA GLY A 694 50.74 26.73 5.06
C GLY A 694 51.64 26.32 3.89
N LYS A 695 52.56 27.21 3.53
CA LYS A 695 53.54 27.02 2.44
C LYS A 695 54.56 25.94 2.82
N PHE A 696 54.96 25.15 1.83
CA PHE A 696 56.05 24.18 1.97
C PHE A 696 56.72 23.96 0.61
N TRP A 697 57.92 23.39 0.62
CA TRP A 697 58.69 23.11 -0.58
C TRP A 697 58.67 21.62 -0.89
N ALA A 698 58.51 21.26 -2.16
CA ALA A 698 58.58 19.87 -2.60
C ALA A 698 59.40 19.75 -3.89
N CYS A 699 60.16 18.66 -3.99
CA CYS A 699 60.92 18.34 -5.20
C CYS A 699 59.96 18.04 -6.36
N GLU A 700 60.28 18.56 -7.53
CA GLU A 700 59.52 18.30 -8.75
C GLU A 700 59.57 16.83 -9.16
N ASP A 701 60.69 16.15 -8.88
CA ASP A 701 60.83 14.71 -9.05
C ASP A 701 60.20 13.96 -7.88
N ARG A 702 58.87 13.82 -7.92
CA ARG A 702 58.08 13.20 -6.85
C ARG A 702 58.26 11.68 -6.75
N GLN A 703 58.59 11.01 -7.85
CA GLN A 703 58.74 9.56 -7.88
C GLN A 703 60.18 9.12 -7.58
N GLY A 704 61.18 9.89 -7.99
CA GLY A 704 62.60 9.60 -7.73
C GLY A 704 63.13 10.19 -6.41
N CYS A 705 62.81 11.44 -6.08
CA CYS A 705 63.36 12.12 -4.91
C CYS A 705 62.32 12.31 -3.80
N GLY A 706 61.15 12.87 -4.14
CA GLY A 706 60.04 13.07 -3.20
C GLY A 706 60.32 13.99 -2.00
N ALA A 707 61.48 14.68 -1.97
CA ALA A 707 61.90 15.50 -0.83
C ALA A 707 60.92 16.64 -0.54
N LYS A 708 60.68 16.90 0.75
CA LYS A 708 59.84 17.99 1.23
C LYS A 708 60.55 18.76 2.33
N PHE A 709 60.44 20.08 2.28
CA PHE A 709 61.03 20.98 3.26
C PHE A 709 59.97 21.97 3.76
N ALA A 710 60.06 22.35 5.03
CA ALA A 710 59.21 23.41 5.56
C ALA A 710 59.60 24.76 4.94
N ASP A 711 58.63 25.65 4.80
CA ASP A 711 58.88 27.04 4.40
C ASP A 711 59.16 27.91 5.63
N TYR A 712 60.17 28.77 5.53
CA TYR A 712 60.34 29.89 6.44
C TYR A 712 60.73 31.13 5.65
N LYS A 713 59.88 32.14 5.70
CA LYS A 713 60.04 33.41 4.97
C LYS A 713 60.33 33.20 3.48
N ASP A 714 59.56 32.31 2.84
CA ASP A 714 59.67 31.99 1.42
C ASP A 714 61.02 31.36 0.99
N ALA A 715 61.67 30.63 1.89
CA ALA A 715 62.82 29.79 1.60
C ALA A 715 62.65 28.39 2.25
N PRO A 716 63.17 27.31 1.63
CA PRO A 716 63.15 25.99 2.24
C PRO A 716 64.13 25.92 3.41
N ILE A 717 63.69 25.36 4.54
CA ILE A 717 64.62 25.04 5.64
C ILE A 717 65.37 23.76 5.28
N ILE A 718 66.64 23.92 4.93
CA ILE A 718 67.56 22.83 4.61
C ILE A 718 68.57 22.71 5.75
N MET A 719 68.33 21.81 6.69
CA MET A 719 69.26 21.50 7.77
C MET A 719 69.56 20.01 7.77
N LYS A 720 70.83 19.64 7.62
CA LYS A 720 71.27 18.25 7.79
C LYS A 720 71.14 17.84 9.26
N CYS A 721 70.75 16.61 9.49
CA CYS A 721 70.66 16.04 10.81
C CYS A 721 72.06 15.94 11.43
N THR A 722 72.27 16.61 12.57
CA THR A 722 73.56 16.62 13.27
C THR A 722 73.94 15.26 13.86
N ALA A 723 72.96 14.38 14.11
CA ALA A 723 73.21 13.06 14.66
C ALA A 723 73.67 12.03 13.63
N CYS A 724 73.09 12.02 12.42
CA CYS A 724 73.41 10.99 11.41
C CYS A 724 74.17 11.54 10.18
N GLY A 725 74.27 12.86 10.00
CA GLY A 725 74.94 13.49 8.86
C GLY A 725 74.29 13.29 7.48
N GLU A 726 73.36 12.34 7.36
CA GLU A 726 72.76 11.90 6.09
C GLU A 726 71.32 12.36 5.89
N GLY A 727 70.50 12.43 6.94
CA GLY A 727 69.11 12.88 6.87
C GLY A 727 68.95 14.41 6.94
N TYR A 728 67.76 14.92 6.63
CA TYR A 728 67.40 16.33 6.82
C TYR A 728 66.35 16.49 7.93
N MET A 729 66.41 17.60 8.65
CA MET A 729 65.43 17.93 9.68
C MET A 729 64.11 18.38 9.02
N ARG A 730 63.00 17.75 9.39
CA ARG A 730 61.63 18.12 8.98
C ARG A 730 60.80 18.54 10.19
N MET A 731 59.93 19.51 10.00
CA MET A 731 59.01 19.98 11.03
C MET A 731 57.84 19.00 11.20
N VAL A 732 57.54 18.62 12.43
CA VAL A 732 56.50 17.66 12.81
C VAL A 732 55.61 18.29 13.87
N LYS A 733 54.28 18.20 13.71
CA LYS A 733 53.31 18.60 14.74
C LYS A 733 52.92 17.38 15.57
N GLY A 734 53.30 17.34 16.84
CA GLY A 734 52.91 16.31 17.79
C GLY A 734 51.90 16.80 18.83
N LYS A 735 51.50 15.90 19.74
CA LYS A 735 50.53 16.19 20.81
C LYS A 735 50.99 17.30 21.79
N LYS A 736 52.30 17.50 21.94
CA LYS A 736 52.91 18.48 22.86
C LYS A 736 53.41 19.76 22.17
N GLY A 737 53.11 19.94 20.88
CA GLY A 737 53.58 21.08 20.09
C GLY A 737 54.37 20.68 18.84
N THR A 738 54.93 21.68 18.17
CA THR A 738 55.75 21.51 16.96
C THR A 738 57.19 21.25 17.36
N PHE A 739 57.83 20.26 16.73
CA PHE A 739 59.25 19.94 16.91
C PHE A 739 59.85 19.51 15.57
N TRP A 740 61.17 19.47 15.49
CA TRP A 740 61.89 19.02 14.30
C TRP A 740 62.38 17.59 14.50
N SER A 741 62.27 16.75 13.48
CA SER A 741 62.72 15.36 13.51
C SER A 741 63.46 15.00 12.22
N CYS A 742 64.41 14.08 12.31
CA CYS A 742 65.08 13.56 11.12
C CYS A 742 64.06 12.91 10.15
N ASP A 743 64.21 13.17 8.85
CA ASP A 743 63.37 12.58 7.82
C ASP A 743 63.63 11.08 7.58
N ARG A 744 64.74 10.55 8.09
CA ARG A 744 65.07 9.12 8.20
C ARG A 744 64.56 8.49 9.49
N TYR A 745 63.43 8.92 10.01
CA TYR A 745 62.77 8.20 11.11
C TYR A 745 62.04 6.98 10.53
N PRO A 746 62.14 5.78 11.13
CA PRO A 746 62.64 5.49 12.49
C PRO A 746 64.15 5.23 12.63
N GLU A 747 64.91 5.19 11.53
CA GLU A 747 66.35 4.86 11.51
C GLU A 747 67.22 5.88 12.26
N CYS A 748 66.82 7.14 12.27
CA CYS A 748 67.41 8.22 13.06
C CYS A 748 66.31 8.92 13.87
N LYS A 749 66.41 8.84 15.20
CA LYS A 749 65.42 9.39 16.15
C LYS A 749 65.77 10.79 16.64
N ASN A 750 66.71 11.46 16.00
CA ASN A 750 67.12 12.81 16.40
C ASN A 750 65.94 13.78 16.29
N ILE A 751 65.74 14.56 17.35
CA ILE A 751 64.70 15.59 17.45
C ILE A 751 65.30 16.89 17.97
N MET A 752 64.74 18.02 17.55
CA MET A 752 65.12 19.36 18.01
C MET A 752 63.87 20.15 18.35
N GLU A 753 63.97 21.05 19.34
CA GLU A 753 62.89 21.99 19.65
C GLU A 753 62.66 22.95 18.48
N ASP A 754 61.40 23.37 18.28
CA ASP A 754 61.08 24.43 17.34
C ASP A 754 61.32 25.81 17.98
N ALA A 755 62.05 26.68 17.30
CA ALA A 755 62.32 28.06 17.67
C ALA A 755 61.68 29.02 16.66
N GLY A 756 60.34 29.02 16.60
CA GLY A 756 59.57 29.93 15.74
C GLY A 756 59.60 29.52 14.26
N GLY A 757 59.44 28.23 13.97
CA GLY A 757 59.45 27.68 12.62
C GLY A 757 60.83 27.35 12.07
N ARG A 758 61.86 27.22 12.93
CA ARG A 758 63.20 26.72 12.59
C ARG A 758 63.74 25.84 13.73
N PRO A 759 64.62 24.86 13.46
CA PRO A 759 65.25 24.09 14.52
C PRO A 759 66.06 24.99 15.45
N LYS A 760 65.91 24.80 16.77
CA LYS A 760 66.76 25.43 17.79
C LYS A 760 68.12 24.75 17.76
N THR A 761 69.11 25.42 17.16
CA THR A 761 70.49 24.94 16.99
C THR A 761 71.26 24.92 18.30
#